data_AF-A0A839RWM6-F1
#
_entry.id   AF-A0A839RWM6-F1
#
_cell.length_a   1.000
_cell.length_b   1.000
_cell.length_c   1.000
_cell.angle_alpha   90.00
_cell.angle_beta   90.00
_cell.angle_gamma   90.00
#
_symmetry.space_group_name_H-M   'P 1'
#
loop_
_entity.id
_entity.type
_entity.pdbx_description
1 polymer ?
#
loop_
_entity_poly.entity_id
_entity_poly.type
_entity_poly.pdbx_seq_one_letter_code
_entity_poly.pdbx_strand_id
1 'polypeptide(L)'
;MIGAATVDDGYIVSMILSSADTGFVGNYMRWFNAPEAPFSWFYELYRPWVEISTTTLWLRLPSLVVCLVSWLLIDRVLVPRFAKGRITVARWAAGGVFLLWTVQFGIGLRPEPWVMLGSLATLALVERGIATRRLSLLACSVVTAGATTAVTPTGLAVFLQLLVAFPAAWPTVRAHGLRAIAVLLAAGASVLLLMFHDQSIDAVLHAVDVRTEIGPSYGITGEGQRYEWLFDPLQGGLNRRLPVLLLWFGMAVLAILVVLRRTPKVAAAPTRRLLITSVLYFAALALTPTKYTHHFGVLTGVATLLVAVVVHAIAHKALQRNWQLSLACAGLAVAVWVGIGAPLRWWFLGALNVKWSDVPPGVAGIDAADLALGAGLVLAVAGLAGAWRWLTPAWFVPVVAFGVVVVEVGTMTYAMVPRAATYTTGAANVAALGGDPCGIEEWLQVEPDVSAGMLPSSGFPTVNGFTTNGSFPRHGLLEPYGSTEAPVWHSNGRPGEVTTSWYRLPDGSDSPAAPPVVIPARGTGAVSATVEFADSAGKLLDSQSVLLTPEWTEARFDPRNATMVRLRMVDERPGDGWVAAGAPRLPKTVPSTELVPASEPVMLDWVGAFTMPCRRPPSVADGTVEPVRYRFASGPAIRDIGSVSYISSQGGPYAPLMQLATQKPVPTYLRGDKLSEPISVFRLDYPAPMRDLRMTRVHR
;
A
#
# COMPACT_ATOMS: atom_id res chain seq x y z
N MET A 1 1.86 8.28 12.85
CA MET A 1 3.29 8.57 13.09
C MET A 1 4.21 7.69 12.26
N ILE A 2 4.34 6.39 12.54
CA ILE A 2 5.37 5.56 11.88
C ILE A 2 4.83 4.55 10.85
N GLY A 3 3.50 4.33 10.83
CA GLY A 3 2.88 3.32 9.97
C GLY A 3 2.88 3.69 8.49
N ALA A 4 3.00 2.69 7.63
CA ALA A 4 2.98 2.82 6.17
C ALA A 4 1.69 3.46 5.63
N ALA A 5 1.73 3.94 4.39
CA ALA A 5 0.54 4.29 3.64
C ALA A 5 -0.24 3.05 3.20
N THR A 6 -1.54 3.23 2.99
CA THR A 6 -2.29 2.24 2.22
C THR A 6 -2.02 2.42 0.73
N VAL A 7 -2.38 1.42 -0.06
CA VAL A 7 -2.07 1.37 -1.51
C VAL A 7 -2.59 2.63 -2.22
N ASP A 8 -3.83 3.03 -1.94
CA ASP A 8 -4.56 4.04 -2.72
C ASP A 8 -4.60 5.42 -2.05
N ASP A 9 -3.79 5.66 -1.00
CA ASP A 9 -3.80 6.96 -0.30
C ASP A 9 -3.48 8.11 -1.28
N GLY A 10 -2.50 7.91 -2.17
CA GLY A 10 -2.11 8.91 -3.17
C GLY A 10 -3.13 9.05 -4.31
N TYR A 11 -3.84 7.97 -4.63
CA TYR A 11 -4.94 7.97 -5.58
C TYR A 11 -6.11 8.83 -5.07
N ILE A 12 -6.53 8.58 -3.83
CA ILE A 12 -7.68 9.24 -3.19
C ILE A 12 -7.40 10.71 -2.92
N VAL A 13 -6.21 11.06 -2.39
CA VAL A 13 -5.89 12.48 -2.15
C VAL A 13 -5.90 13.30 -3.44
N SER A 14 -5.45 12.71 -4.55
CA SER A 14 -5.45 13.38 -5.85
C SER A 14 -6.88 13.64 -6.36
N MET A 15 -7.80 12.68 -6.17
CA MET A 15 -9.22 12.85 -6.50
C MET A 15 -9.88 13.96 -5.67
N ILE A 16 -9.57 14.03 -4.38
CA ILE A 16 -10.13 15.06 -3.49
C ILE A 16 -9.58 16.43 -3.90
N LEU A 17 -8.27 16.54 -4.15
CA LEU A 17 -7.63 17.79 -4.58
C LEU A 17 -8.18 18.27 -5.94
N SER A 18 -8.37 17.37 -6.90
CA SER A 18 -8.89 17.73 -8.22
C SER A 18 -10.36 18.17 -8.21
N SER A 19 -11.13 17.79 -7.18
CA SER A 19 -12.56 18.15 -7.08
C SER A 19 -12.82 19.65 -7.03
N ALA A 20 -11.82 20.43 -6.59
CA ALA A 20 -11.87 21.89 -6.59
C ALA A 20 -11.91 22.48 -8.01
N ASP A 21 -11.28 21.80 -8.98
CA ASP A 21 -11.21 22.22 -10.37
C ASP A 21 -12.38 21.64 -11.20
N THR A 22 -12.73 20.37 -10.98
CA THR A 22 -13.77 19.64 -11.73
C THR A 22 -15.19 19.95 -11.27
N GLY A 23 -15.37 20.38 -10.01
CA GLY A 23 -16.68 20.63 -9.40
C GLY A 23 -17.39 19.38 -8.85
N PHE A 24 -16.79 18.19 -8.97
CA PHE A 24 -17.30 16.92 -8.43
C PHE A 24 -16.15 15.94 -8.15
N VAL A 25 -16.39 14.91 -7.33
CA VAL A 25 -15.40 13.84 -7.11
C VAL A 25 -15.41 12.85 -8.27
N GLY A 26 -14.51 13.08 -9.21
CA GLY A 26 -14.22 12.17 -10.31
C GLY A 26 -13.07 11.21 -10.01
N ASN A 27 -12.99 10.13 -10.78
CA ASN A 27 -11.82 9.27 -10.76
C ASN A 27 -10.65 9.94 -11.47
N TYR A 28 -9.98 10.88 -10.81
CA TYR A 28 -8.96 11.73 -11.44
C TYR A 28 -7.91 10.96 -12.25
N MET A 29 -7.46 9.81 -11.75
CA MET A 29 -6.34 9.07 -12.33
C MET A 29 -6.72 8.11 -13.46
N ARG A 30 -8.01 7.84 -13.71
CA ARG A 30 -8.45 6.79 -14.66
C ARG A 30 -9.86 7.06 -15.20
N TRP A 31 -10.27 6.31 -16.22
CA TRP A 31 -11.66 6.28 -16.70
C TRP A 31 -12.18 7.65 -17.13
N PHE A 32 -11.32 8.47 -17.76
CA PHE A 32 -11.65 9.80 -18.25
C PHE A 32 -12.23 10.72 -17.16
N ASN A 33 -11.82 10.52 -15.90
CA ASN A 33 -12.34 11.26 -14.76
C ASN A 33 -13.87 11.10 -14.55
N ALA A 34 -14.42 9.94 -14.93
CA ALA A 34 -15.82 9.61 -14.67
C ALA A 34 -16.14 9.71 -13.15
N PRO A 35 -17.32 10.22 -12.77
CA PRO A 35 -17.69 10.45 -11.37
C PRO A 35 -17.61 9.16 -10.55
N GLU A 36 -17.21 9.28 -9.28
CA GLU A 36 -17.26 8.18 -8.31
C GLU A 36 -18.67 7.89 -7.77
N ALA A 37 -19.66 8.70 -8.14
CA ALA A 37 -21.05 8.43 -7.84
C ALA A 37 -21.45 7.02 -8.35
N PRO A 38 -22.24 6.24 -7.58
CA PRO A 38 -22.98 6.64 -6.39
C PRO A 38 -22.20 6.55 -5.07
N PHE A 39 -20.87 6.35 -5.11
CA PHE A 39 -20.03 6.09 -3.93
C PHE A 39 -19.25 7.32 -3.42
N SER A 40 -19.54 8.52 -3.93
CA SER A 40 -18.68 9.70 -3.77
C SER A 40 -18.80 10.42 -2.41
N TRP A 41 -19.92 10.29 -1.70
CA TRP A 41 -20.26 11.18 -0.58
C TRP A 41 -19.24 11.22 0.57
N PHE A 42 -18.52 10.13 0.83
CA PHE A 42 -17.56 10.09 1.94
C PHE A 42 -16.26 10.83 1.62
N TYR A 43 -15.91 11.00 0.34
CA TYR A 43 -14.76 11.81 -0.06
C TYR A 43 -14.99 13.29 0.24
N GLU A 44 -16.25 13.76 0.14
CA GLU A 44 -16.62 15.14 0.48
C GLU A 44 -16.36 15.49 1.95
N LEU A 45 -16.35 14.49 2.85
CA LEU A 45 -15.95 14.70 4.25
C LEU A 45 -14.49 15.12 4.40
N TYR A 46 -13.63 14.77 3.44
CA TYR A 46 -12.21 15.12 3.44
C TYR A 46 -11.93 16.47 2.78
N ARG A 47 -12.88 17.07 2.06
CA ARG A 47 -12.70 18.36 1.38
C ARG A 47 -12.26 19.48 2.33
N PRO A 48 -12.99 19.81 3.42
CA PRO A 48 -12.52 20.82 4.38
C PRO A 48 -11.24 20.38 5.12
N TRP A 49 -10.96 19.08 5.15
CA TRP A 49 -9.76 18.54 5.79
C TRP A 49 -8.50 18.85 4.97
N VAL A 50 -8.58 18.65 3.65
CA VAL A 50 -7.51 18.93 2.69
C VAL A 50 -7.21 20.43 2.55
N GLU A 51 -8.22 21.29 2.69
CA GLU A 51 -8.06 22.75 2.69
C GLU A 51 -7.19 23.26 3.86
N ILE A 52 -7.21 22.55 4.99
CA ILE A 52 -6.40 22.91 6.17
C ILE A 52 -4.95 22.43 5.99
N SER A 53 -4.77 21.16 5.60
CA SER A 53 -3.44 20.58 5.40
C SER A 53 -3.53 19.32 4.54
N THR A 54 -2.52 19.12 3.71
CA THR A 54 -2.34 17.89 2.91
C THR A 54 -1.33 16.93 3.54
N THR A 55 -0.79 17.24 4.72
CA THR A 55 0.22 16.38 5.36
C THR A 55 -0.31 14.98 5.63
N THR A 56 0.57 13.99 5.49
CA THR A 56 0.22 12.57 5.69
C THR A 56 -0.37 12.28 7.07
N LEU A 57 0.10 12.97 8.10
CA LEU A 57 -0.39 12.82 9.46
C LEU A 57 -1.82 13.35 9.59
N TRP A 58 -2.06 14.57 9.11
CA TRP A 58 -3.36 15.23 9.20
C TRP A 58 -4.44 14.46 8.44
N LEU A 59 -4.15 14.05 7.20
CA LEU A 59 -5.09 13.33 6.35
C LEU A 59 -5.50 11.95 6.90
N ARG A 60 -4.71 11.35 7.79
CA ARG A 60 -5.03 10.07 8.45
C ARG A 60 -5.78 10.20 9.77
N LEU A 61 -5.97 11.41 10.29
CA LEU A 61 -6.70 11.61 11.54
C LEU A 61 -8.17 11.14 11.47
N PRO A 62 -8.93 11.37 10.39
CA PRO A 62 -10.31 10.89 10.30
C PRO A 62 -10.40 9.36 10.43
N SER A 63 -9.57 8.60 9.72
CA SER A 63 -9.55 7.13 9.83
C SER A 63 -9.09 6.65 11.20
N LEU A 64 -8.13 7.32 11.84
CA LEU A 64 -7.76 7.05 13.22
C LEU A 64 -8.94 7.22 14.19
N VAL A 65 -9.69 8.32 14.09
CA VAL A 65 -10.89 8.58 14.91
C VAL A 65 -11.94 7.50 14.66
N VAL A 66 -12.18 7.14 13.40
CA VAL A 66 -13.10 6.05 13.01
C VAL A 66 -12.68 4.71 13.64
N CYS A 67 -11.39 4.38 13.66
CA CYS A 67 -10.87 3.19 14.36
C CYS A 67 -11.08 3.27 15.87
N LEU A 68 -10.81 4.41 16.51
CA LEU A 68 -11.02 4.59 17.96
C LEU A 68 -12.49 4.44 18.35
N VAL A 69 -13.40 5.06 17.60
CA VAL A 69 -14.85 4.92 17.81
C VAL A 69 -15.30 3.47 17.59
N SER A 70 -14.78 2.80 16.56
CA SER A 70 -15.05 1.39 16.29
C SER A 70 -14.60 0.49 17.44
N TRP A 71 -13.42 0.74 18.02
CA TRP A 71 -12.96 0.05 19.21
C TRP A 71 -13.89 0.27 20.41
N LEU A 72 -14.33 1.50 20.66
CA LEU A 72 -15.28 1.79 21.74
C LEU A 72 -16.61 1.05 21.56
N LEU A 73 -17.12 0.96 20.32
CA LEU A 73 -18.32 0.18 20.00
C LEU A 73 -18.10 -1.33 20.27
N ILE A 74 -16.96 -1.87 19.85
CA ILE A 74 -16.58 -3.26 20.11
C ILE A 74 -16.52 -3.52 21.62
N ASP A 75 -15.71 -2.73 22.33
CA ASP A 75 -15.38 -2.93 23.75
C ASP A 75 -16.58 -2.70 24.68
N ARG A 76 -17.34 -1.63 24.47
CA ARG A 76 -18.38 -1.17 25.41
C ARG A 76 -19.78 -1.64 25.06
N VAL A 77 -20.06 -1.91 23.79
CA VAL A 77 -21.42 -2.21 23.33
C VAL A 77 -21.53 -3.66 22.86
N LEU A 78 -20.66 -4.08 21.95
CA LEU A 78 -20.83 -5.34 21.23
C LEU A 78 -20.27 -6.53 22.01
N VAL A 79 -19.05 -6.48 22.54
CA VAL A 79 -18.51 -7.58 23.36
C VAL A 79 -19.44 -7.93 24.54
N PRO A 80 -19.95 -6.97 25.35
CA PRO A 80 -20.93 -7.27 26.40
C PRO A 80 -22.28 -7.80 25.89
N ARG A 81 -22.65 -7.50 24.64
CA ARG A 81 -23.88 -8.00 24.02
C ARG A 81 -23.79 -9.49 23.68
N PHE A 82 -22.61 -9.96 23.29
CA PHE A 82 -22.37 -11.36 22.90
C PHE A 82 -21.85 -12.22 24.06
N ALA A 83 -20.97 -11.69 24.91
CA ALA A 83 -20.29 -12.40 25.99
C ALA A 83 -20.88 -12.04 27.36
N LYS A 84 -21.19 -13.04 28.19
CA LYS A 84 -21.78 -12.87 29.53
C LYS A 84 -20.80 -13.27 30.63
N GLY A 85 -20.91 -12.66 31.81
CA GLY A 85 -20.03 -12.97 32.93
C GLY A 85 -18.65 -12.31 32.80
N ARG A 86 -17.57 -13.02 33.15
CA ARG A 86 -16.21 -12.46 33.11
C ARG A 86 -15.69 -12.39 31.67
N ILE A 87 -15.66 -11.19 31.11
CA ILE A 87 -15.30 -10.96 29.69
C ILE A 87 -13.82 -10.58 29.46
N THR A 88 -12.95 -10.68 30.47
CA THR A 88 -11.54 -10.20 30.39
C THR A 88 -10.79 -10.77 29.18
N VAL A 89 -10.77 -12.10 29.02
CA VAL A 89 -10.03 -12.74 27.91
C VAL A 89 -10.66 -12.41 26.56
N ALA A 90 -11.98 -12.24 26.50
CA ALA A 90 -12.69 -11.84 25.28
C ALA A 90 -12.29 -10.42 24.84
N ARG A 91 -12.13 -9.49 25.80
CA ARG A 91 -11.68 -8.12 25.52
C ARG A 91 -10.23 -8.08 25.04
N TRP A 92 -9.34 -8.89 25.61
CA TRP A 92 -7.96 -9.02 25.13
C TRP A 92 -7.91 -9.65 23.73
N ALA A 93 -8.68 -10.70 23.48
CA ALA A 93 -8.79 -11.28 22.13
C ALA A 93 -9.33 -10.26 21.13
N ALA A 94 -10.38 -9.50 21.49
CA ALA A 94 -10.89 -8.42 20.66
C ALA A 94 -9.82 -7.36 20.40
N GLY A 95 -9.07 -6.92 21.42
CA GLY A 95 -8.02 -5.90 21.27
C GLY A 95 -6.91 -6.34 20.33
N GLY A 96 -6.36 -7.55 20.53
CA GLY A 96 -5.27 -8.06 19.69
C GLY A 96 -5.71 -8.27 18.24
N VAL A 97 -6.88 -8.88 18.03
CA VAL A 97 -7.42 -9.10 16.68
C VAL A 97 -7.79 -7.78 16.01
N PHE A 98 -8.39 -6.85 16.74
CA PHE A 98 -8.69 -5.52 16.21
C PHE A 98 -7.43 -4.80 15.72
N LEU A 99 -6.35 -4.85 16.49
CA LEU A 99 -5.08 -4.25 16.10
C LEU A 99 -4.47 -4.94 14.89
N LEU A 100 -4.48 -6.29 14.82
CA LEU A 100 -4.02 -7.05 13.65
C LEU A 100 -4.69 -6.57 12.35
N TRP A 101 -5.98 -6.26 12.40
CA TRP A 101 -6.70 -5.75 11.24
C TRP A 101 -6.44 -4.26 11.00
N THR A 102 -6.51 -3.44 12.04
CA THR A 102 -6.48 -1.97 11.89
C THR A 102 -5.10 -1.40 11.57
N VAL A 103 -4.03 -2.03 12.05
CA VAL A 103 -2.66 -1.59 11.72
C VAL A 103 -2.41 -1.65 10.21
N GLN A 104 -2.94 -2.68 9.53
CA GLN A 104 -2.74 -2.88 8.10
C GLN A 104 -3.82 -2.24 7.22
N PHE A 105 -5.09 -2.30 7.62
CA PHE A 105 -6.21 -1.87 6.77
C PHE A 105 -6.90 -0.59 7.27
N GLY A 106 -6.63 -0.19 8.52
CA GLY A 106 -7.44 0.80 9.24
C GLY A 106 -6.98 2.25 9.11
N ILE A 107 -5.71 2.49 8.78
CA ILE A 107 -5.08 3.82 8.88
C ILE A 107 -4.63 4.29 7.50
N GLY A 108 -5.46 5.10 6.85
CA GLY A 108 -5.28 5.64 5.49
C GLY A 108 -6.45 6.50 5.05
N LEU A 109 -6.57 6.76 3.76
CA LEU A 109 -7.69 7.46 3.13
C LEU A 109 -8.73 6.55 2.51
N ARG A 110 -8.43 5.25 2.42
CA ARG A 110 -9.33 4.25 1.86
C ARG A 110 -10.65 4.13 2.64
N PRO A 111 -11.72 3.60 2.01
CA PRO A 111 -13.04 3.50 2.62
C PRO A 111 -13.22 2.38 3.65
N GLU A 112 -12.34 1.37 3.73
CA GLU A 112 -12.55 0.21 4.62
C GLU A 112 -12.79 0.56 6.10
N PRO A 113 -12.11 1.55 6.71
CA PRO A 113 -12.39 1.96 8.09
C PRO A 113 -13.82 2.47 8.28
N TRP A 114 -14.35 3.21 7.29
CA TRP A 114 -15.73 3.69 7.29
C TRP A 114 -16.73 2.54 7.17
N VAL A 115 -16.44 1.55 6.32
CA VAL A 115 -17.23 0.31 6.22
C VAL A 115 -17.22 -0.48 7.52
N MET A 116 -16.06 -0.57 8.18
CA MET A 116 -15.93 -1.19 9.51
C MET A 116 -16.84 -0.49 10.54
N LEU A 117 -16.76 0.83 10.65
CA LEU A 117 -17.59 1.60 11.59
C LEU A 117 -19.08 1.43 11.28
N GLY A 118 -19.47 1.58 10.02
CA GLY A 118 -20.85 1.40 9.57
C GLY A 118 -21.39 -0.01 9.83
N SER A 119 -20.56 -1.03 9.61
CA SER A 119 -20.83 -2.43 9.93
C SER A 119 -21.07 -2.66 11.44
N LEU A 120 -20.23 -2.09 12.30
CA LEU A 120 -20.37 -2.21 13.76
C LEU A 120 -21.59 -1.43 14.28
N ALA A 121 -21.81 -0.22 13.77
CA ALA A 121 -22.95 0.61 14.13
C ALA A 121 -24.27 -0.03 13.70
N THR A 122 -24.34 -0.56 12.47
CA THR A 122 -25.50 -1.31 11.97
C THR A 122 -25.79 -2.50 12.87
N LEU A 123 -24.78 -3.33 13.16
CA LEU A 123 -24.93 -4.49 14.04
C LEU A 123 -25.44 -4.09 15.43
N ALA A 124 -24.88 -3.05 16.03
CA ALA A 124 -25.29 -2.56 17.35
C ALA A 124 -26.75 -2.07 17.35
N LEU A 125 -27.15 -1.29 16.34
CA LEU A 125 -28.51 -0.75 16.19
C LEU A 125 -29.54 -1.86 15.97
N VAL A 126 -29.24 -2.81 15.08
CA VAL A 126 -30.11 -3.96 14.80
C VAL A 126 -30.28 -4.83 16.04
N GLU A 127 -29.18 -5.20 16.70
CA GLU A 127 -29.24 -6.06 17.89
C GLU A 127 -30.01 -5.40 19.04
N ARG A 128 -29.83 -4.08 19.23
CA ARG A 128 -30.58 -3.32 20.22
C ARG A 128 -32.05 -3.14 19.82
N GLY A 129 -32.33 -2.90 18.54
CA GLY A 129 -33.68 -2.78 18.00
C GLY A 129 -34.50 -4.05 18.15
N ILE A 130 -33.89 -5.21 17.88
CA ILE A 130 -34.50 -6.53 18.11
C ILE A 130 -34.74 -6.75 19.60
N ALA A 131 -33.73 -6.51 20.45
CA ALA A 131 -33.84 -6.76 21.89
C ALA A 131 -34.90 -5.88 22.57
N THR A 132 -35.06 -4.63 22.11
CA THR A 132 -35.98 -3.65 22.70
C THR A 132 -37.31 -3.51 21.95
N ARG A 133 -37.49 -4.24 20.83
CA ARG A 133 -38.63 -4.14 19.92
C ARG A 133 -38.93 -2.70 19.47
N ARG A 134 -37.89 -1.91 19.19
CA ARG A 134 -38.02 -0.51 18.76
C ARG A 134 -37.84 -0.36 17.26
N LEU A 135 -38.89 0.09 16.57
CA LEU A 135 -38.87 0.36 15.13
C LEU A 135 -37.89 1.47 14.74
N SER A 136 -37.73 2.50 15.58
CA SER A 136 -36.80 3.61 15.31
C SER A 136 -35.34 3.15 15.19
N LEU A 137 -34.90 2.23 16.05
CA LEU A 137 -33.55 1.67 15.98
C LEU A 137 -33.35 0.80 14.72
N LEU A 138 -34.39 0.08 14.29
CA LEU A 138 -34.36 -0.66 13.03
C LEU A 138 -34.28 0.31 11.84
N ALA A 139 -35.04 1.41 11.85
CA ALA A 139 -34.95 2.44 10.82
C ALA A 139 -33.55 3.08 10.78
N CYS A 140 -32.97 3.46 11.93
CA CYS A 140 -31.59 3.96 12.00
C CYS A 140 -30.58 2.94 11.45
N SER A 141 -30.80 1.64 11.67
CA SER A 141 -29.91 0.62 11.11
C SER A 141 -30.01 0.52 9.58
N VAL A 142 -31.19 0.74 9.00
CA VAL A 142 -31.38 0.80 7.54
C VAL A 142 -30.63 1.99 6.96
N VAL A 143 -30.78 3.18 7.55
CA VAL A 143 -30.03 4.39 7.12
C VAL A 143 -28.53 4.15 7.22
N THR A 144 -28.06 3.62 8.35
CA THR A 144 -26.62 3.36 8.58
C THR A 144 -26.07 2.36 7.57
N ALA A 145 -26.77 1.24 7.33
CA ALA A 145 -26.33 0.23 6.37
C ALA A 145 -26.32 0.77 4.94
N GLY A 146 -27.34 1.52 4.55
CA GLY A 146 -27.41 2.12 3.21
C GLY A 146 -26.35 3.20 3.01
N ALA A 147 -26.16 4.11 3.96
CA ALA A 147 -25.08 5.10 3.92
C ALA A 147 -23.70 4.42 3.81
N THR A 148 -23.50 3.30 4.51
CA THR A 148 -22.26 2.51 4.42
C THR A 148 -22.10 1.81 3.06
N THR A 149 -23.20 1.35 2.46
CA THR A 149 -23.20 0.77 1.11
C THR A 149 -22.83 1.84 0.07
N ALA A 150 -23.27 3.09 0.28
CA ALA A 150 -22.92 4.24 -0.52
C ALA A 150 -21.47 4.75 -0.32
N VAL A 151 -20.66 4.12 0.54
CA VAL A 151 -19.23 4.48 0.67
C VAL A 151 -18.39 3.81 -0.42
N THR A 152 -18.68 2.55 -0.75
CA THR A 152 -17.85 1.74 -1.66
C THR A 152 -18.61 0.45 -2.03
N PRO A 153 -18.32 -0.19 -3.19
CA PRO A 153 -18.94 -1.47 -3.56
C PRO A 153 -18.78 -2.58 -2.49
N THR A 154 -17.67 -2.59 -1.74
CA THR A 154 -17.46 -3.57 -0.65
C THR A 154 -18.42 -3.35 0.53
N GLY A 155 -18.99 -2.15 0.65
CA GLY A 155 -19.97 -1.77 1.67
C GLY A 155 -21.30 -2.52 1.56
N LEU A 156 -21.60 -3.14 0.40
CA LEU A 156 -22.76 -4.02 0.20
C LEU A 156 -22.83 -5.15 1.25
N ALA A 157 -21.68 -5.58 1.77
CA ALA A 157 -21.60 -6.56 2.84
C ALA A 157 -22.48 -6.18 4.05
N VAL A 158 -22.54 -4.89 4.41
CA VAL A 158 -23.29 -4.40 5.57
C VAL A 158 -24.80 -4.60 5.41
N PHE A 159 -25.33 -4.50 4.18
CA PHE A 159 -26.74 -4.78 3.91
C PHE A 159 -27.13 -6.22 4.26
N LEU A 160 -26.21 -7.18 4.07
CA LEU A 160 -26.46 -8.59 4.39
C LEU A 160 -26.70 -8.82 5.88
N GLN A 161 -26.20 -7.93 6.76
CA GLN A 161 -26.53 -7.97 8.20
C GLN A 161 -28.04 -7.80 8.44
N LEU A 162 -28.67 -6.87 7.70
CA LEU A 162 -30.11 -6.60 7.81
C LEU A 162 -30.92 -7.79 7.34
N LEU A 163 -30.52 -8.42 6.23
CA LEU A 163 -31.17 -9.64 5.72
C LEU A 163 -31.09 -10.79 6.73
N VAL A 164 -29.92 -11.02 7.32
CA VAL A 164 -29.72 -12.07 8.34
C VAL A 164 -30.52 -11.78 9.61
N ALA A 165 -30.69 -10.50 9.96
CA ALA A 165 -31.45 -10.08 11.13
C ALA A 165 -32.96 -10.00 10.91
N PHE A 166 -33.42 -9.94 9.66
CA PHE A 166 -34.82 -9.72 9.30
C PHE A 166 -35.79 -10.69 9.98
N PRO A 167 -35.55 -12.02 10.02
CA PRO A 167 -36.47 -12.94 10.71
C PRO A 167 -36.64 -12.63 12.21
N ALA A 168 -35.60 -12.12 12.85
CA ALA A 168 -35.64 -11.74 14.26
C ALA A 168 -36.26 -10.34 14.47
N ALA A 169 -36.19 -9.46 13.47
CA ALA A 169 -36.83 -8.14 13.48
C ALA A 169 -38.31 -8.19 13.07
N TRP A 170 -38.73 -9.23 12.35
CA TRP A 170 -40.07 -9.38 11.79
C TRP A 170 -41.21 -9.21 12.81
N PRO A 171 -41.14 -9.74 14.05
CA PRO A 171 -42.20 -9.50 15.04
C PRO A 171 -42.40 -8.01 15.37
N THR A 172 -41.31 -7.24 15.42
CA THR A 172 -41.36 -5.78 15.65
C THR A 172 -41.96 -5.05 14.46
N VAL A 173 -41.59 -5.43 13.23
CA VAL A 173 -42.14 -4.87 11.99
C VAL A 173 -43.65 -5.15 11.91
N ARG A 174 -44.05 -6.41 12.13
CA ARG A 174 -45.44 -6.85 12.10
C ARG A 174 -46.31 -6.12 13.13
N ALA A 175 -45.78 -5.85 14.32
CA ALA A 175 -46.50 -5.13 15.37
C ALA A 175 -46.88 -3.68 14.98
N HIS A 176 -46.14 -3.07 14.05
CA HIS A 176 -46.38 -1.69 13.60
C HIS A 176 -47.07 -1.62 12.22
N GLY A 177 -47.33 -2.75 11.56
CA GLY A 177 -48.05 -2.84 10.29
C GLY A 177 -47.45 -1.99 9.17
N LEU A 178 -48.32 -1.36 8.36
CA LEU A 178 -47.92 -0.52 7.22
C LEU A 178 -46.99 0.64 7.60
N ARG A 179 -47.09 1.16 8.84
CA ARG A 179 -46.23 2.24 9.31
C ARG A 179 -44.76 1.82 9.35
N ALA A 180 -44.47 0.57 9.72
CA ALA A 180 -43.09 0.07 9.67
C ALA A 180 -42.56 0.00 8.25
N ILE A 181 -43.37 -0.43 7.29
CA ILE A 181 -42.98 -0.50 5.88
C ILE A 181 -42.67 0.91 5.37
N ALA A 182 -43.56 1.87 5.58
CA ALA A 182 -43.35 3.26 5.17
C ALA A 182 -42.07 3.86 5.79
N VAL A 183 -41.84 3.66 7.08
CA VAL A 183 -40.65 4.18 7.78
C VAL A 183 -39.36 3.51 7.28
N LEU A 184 -39.36 2.20 7.08
CA LEU A 184 -38.17 1.47 6.60
C LEU A 184 -37.87 1.79 5.13
N LEU A 185 -38.89 1.94 4.29
CA LEU A 185 -38.73 2.40 2.91
C LEU A 185 -38.21 3.83 2.85
N ALA A 186 -38.76 4.74 3.65
CA ALA A 186 -38.27 6.12 3.74
C ALA A 186 -36.83 6.18 4.24
N ALA A 187 -36.48 5.37 5.25
CA ALA A 187 -35.12 5.23 5.73
C ALA A 187 -34.16 4.75 4.62
N GLY A 188 -34.55 3.73 3.85
CA GLY A 188 -33.75 3.26 2.71
C GLY A 188 -33.63 4.31 1.60
N ALA A 189 -34.75 4.94 1.22
CA ALA A 189 -34.79 5.96 0.17
C ALA A 189 -33.97 7.22 0.52
N SER A 190 -33.86 7.58 1.81
CA SER A 190 -33.07 8.73 2.24
C SER A 190 -31.59 8.65 1.83
N VAL A 191 -31.06 7.43 1.63
CA VAL A 191 -29.67 7.18 1.22
C VAL A 191 -29.43 7.59 -0.23
N LEU A 192 -30.47 7.62 -1.07
CA LEU A 192 -30.36 8.12 -2.45
C LEU A 192 -29.93 9.59 -2.49
N LEU A 193 -30.24 10.36 -1.43
CA LEU A 193 -29.77 11.74 -1.29
C LEU A 193 -28.25 11.84 -1.13
N LEU A 194 -27.58 10.79 -0.62
CA LEU A 194 -26.12 10.72 -0.56
C LEU A 194 -25.54 10.25 -1.90
N MET A 195 -26.18 9.25 -2.52
CA MET A 195 -25.71 8.64 -3.77
C MET A 195 -25.81 9.57 -4.98
N PHE A 196 -26.85 10.40 -5.03
CA PHE A 196 -27.18 11.29 -6.16
C PHE A 196 -27.22 12.76 -5.73
N HIS A 197 -26.32 13.15 -4.81
CA HIS A 197 -26.27 14.53 -4.33
C HIS A 197 -25.80 15.53 -5.39
N ASP A 198 -24.94 15.08 -6.32
CA ASP A 198 -24.29 15.90 -7.35
C ASP A 198 -24.40 15.33 -8.78
N GLN A 199 -24.79 14.06 -8.95
CA GLN A 199 -24.87 13.39 -10.25
C GLN A 199 -26.28 12.95 -10.64
N SER A 200 -26.58 13.02 -11.93
CA SER A 200 -27.79 12.43 -12.52
C SER A 200 -27.68 10.91 -12.62
N ILE A 201 -28.81 10.21 -12.76
CA ILE A 201 -28.80 8.76 -12.99
C ILE A 201 -28.09 8.39 -14.31
N ASP A 202 -28.23 9.23 -15.33
CA ASP A 202 -27.60 9.03 -16.64
C ASP A 202 -26.07 9.09 -16.53
N ALA A 203 -25.53 10.10 -15.82
CA ALA A 203 -24.11 10.23 -15.56
C ALA A 203 -23.54 9.03 -14.79
N VAL A 204 -24.28 8.53 -13.79
CA VAL A 204 -23.89 7.34 -13.02
C VAL A 204 -23.88 6.08 -13.89
N LEU A 205 -24.92 5.86 -14.70
CA LEU A 205 -24.97 4.70 -15.60
C LEU A 205 -23.83 4.74 -16.62
N HIS A 206 -23.58 5.91 -17.23
CA HIS A 206 -22.47 6.06 -18.16
C HIS A 206 -21.09 5.83 -17.49
N ALA A 207 -20.91 6.32 -16.26
CA ALA A 207 -19.69 6.05 -15.49
C ALA A 207 -19.48 4.56 -15.22
N VAL A 208 -20.56 3.81 -14.95
CA VAL A 208 -20.51 2.35 -14.79
C VAL A 208 -20.13 1.65 -16.10
N ASP A 209 -20.66 2.09 -17.24
CA ASP A 209 -20.32 1.54 -18.56
C ASP A 209 -18.83 1.74 -18.85
N VAL A 210 -18.32 2.96 -18.69
CA VAL A 210 -16.88 3.28 -18.89
C VAL A 210 -15.98 2.43 -18.01
N ARG A 211 -16.32 2.28 -16.73
CA ARG A 211 -15.53 1.46 -15.77
C ARG A 211 -15.55 -0.02 -16.13
N THR A 212 -16.68 -0.51 -16.63
CA THR A 212 -16.85 -1.92 -16.99
C THR A 212 -16.10 -2.25 -18.28
N GLU A 213 -16.13 -1.34 -19.26
CA GLU A 213 -15.45 -1.50 -20.55
C GLU A 213 -13.92 -1.40 -20.42
N ILE A 214 -13.41 -0.39 -19.70
CA ILE A 214 -11.96 -0.19 -19.51
C ILE A 214 -11.38 -1.16 -18.46
N GLY A 215 -12.16 -1.50 -17.42
CA GLY A 215 -11.76 -2.39 -16.36
C GLY A 215 -10.84 -1.76 -15.30
N PRO A 216 -10.36 -2.57 -14.32
CA PRO A 216 -10.54 -4.01 -14.24
C PRO A 216 -11.91 -4.36 -13.66
N SER A 217 -12.61 -5.28 -14.32
CA SER A 217 -13.90 -5.83 -13.86
C SER A 217 -13.87 -7.35 -14.00
N TYR A 218 -13.62 -8.04 -12.88
CA TYR A 218 -13.39 -9.49 -12.86
C TYR A 218 -14.68 -10.32 -12.76
N GLY A 219 -15.82 -9.69 -12.46
CA GLY A 219 -17.08 -10.37 -12.19
C GLY A 219 -17.01 -11.31 -10.97
N ILE A 220 -17.99 -12.21 -10.85
CA ILE A 220 -18.06 -13.17 -9.73
C ILE A 220 -17.07 -14.32 -9.93
N THR A 221 -16.90 -14.78 -11.16
CA THR A 221 -16.01 -15.91 -11.51
C THR A 221 -14.54 -15.61 -11.23
N GLY A 222 -14.13 -14.34 -11.27
CA GLY A 222 -12.76 -13.93 -10.92
C GLY A 222 -12.45 -13.84 -9.43
N GLU A 223 -13.38 -14.18 -8.52
CA GLU A 223 -13.14 -14.10 -7.07
C GLU A 223 -11.96 -14.98 -6.60
N GLY A 224 -11.62 -16.05 -7.33
CA GLY A 224 -10.42 -16.85 -7.07
C GLY A 224 -9.12 -16.03 -7.03
N GLN A 225 -9.04 -14.97 -7.85
CA GLN A 225 -7.87 -14.09 -7.92
C GLN A 225 -7.54 -13.43 -6.57
N ARG A 226 -8.57 -13.09 -5.77
CA ARG A 226 -8.39 -12.46 -4.46
C ARG A 226 -7.61 -13.36 -3.51
N TYR A 227 -7.89 -14.66 -3.55
CA TYR A 227 -7.24 -15.64 -2.68
C TYR A 227 -5.89 -16.04 -3.22
N GLU A 228 -5.72 -16.09 -4.55
CA GLU A 228 -4.40 -16.22 -5.17
C GLU A 228 -3.46 -15.10 -4.71
N TRP A 229 -3.91 -13.84 -4.77
CA TRP A 229 -3.15 -12.69 -4.26
C TRP A 229 -2.97 -12.70 -2.73
N LEU A 230 -3.86 -13.33 -1.97
CA LEU A 230 -3.69 -13.50 -0.52
C LEU A 230 -2.56 -14.49 -0.19
N PHE A 231 -2.35 -15.50 -1.03
CA PHE A 231 -1.31 -16.51 -0.86
C PHE A 231 -0.02 -16.22 -1.64
N ASP A 232 -0.05 -15.23 -2.53
CA ASP A 232 1.14 -14.65 -3.15
C ASP A 232 2.03 -13.92 -2.11
N PRO A 233 3.36 -14.15 -2.08
CA PRO A 233 4.28 -13.51 -1.13
C PRO A 233 4.45 -12.00 -1.30
N LEU A 234 4.11 -11.43 -2.46
CA LEU A 234 4.23 -10.01 -2.74
C LEU A 234 2.97 -9.24 -2.32
N GLN A 235 1.79 -9.76 -2.67
CA GLN A 235 0.48 -9.14 -2.43
C GLN A 235 -0.14 -9.53 -1.08
N GLY A 236 0.22 -10.70 -0.55
CA GLY A 236 -0.41 -11.38 0.57
C GLY A 236 0.53 -11.60 1.75
N GLY A 237 1.30 -10.58 2.12
CA GLY A 237 2.20 -10.61 3.28
C GLY A 237 1.49 -10.98 4.59
N LEU A 238 2.28 -11.33 5.61
CA LEU A 238 1.75 -11.90 6.87
C LEU A 238 0.71 -11.01 7.56
N ASN A 239 0.90 -9.70 7.48
CA ASN A 239 0.04 -8.64 8.02
C ASN A 239 -1.35 -8.58 7.34
N ARG A 240 -1.49 -9.16 6.14
CA ARG A 240 -2.79 -9.33 5.45
C ARG A 240 -3.34 -10.74 5.61
N ARG A 241 -2.45 -11.74 5.65
CA ARG A 241 -2.81 -13.16 5.63
C ARG A 241 -3.29 -13.68 6.99
N LEU A 242 -2.56 -13.41 8.06
CA LEU A 242 -2.88 -13.91 9.40
C LEU A 242 -4.27 -13.45 9.89
N PRO A 243 -4.70 -12.18 9.75
CA PRO A 243 -6.03 -11.75 10.19
C PRO A 243 -7.16 -12.55 9.54
N VAL A 244 -7.04 -12.86 8.23
CA VAL A 244 -8.02 -13.67 7.48
C VAL A 244 -8.02 -15.12 7.97
N LEU A 245 -6.85 -15.71 8.20
CA LEU A 245 -6.74 -17.10 8.69
C LEU A 245 -7.30 -17.26 10.11
N LEU A 246 -7.08 -16.28 11.00
CA LEU A 246 -7.67 -16.29 12.33
C LEU A 246 -9.20 -16.15 12.29
N LEU A 247 -9.73 -15.37 11.33
CA LEU A 247 -11.17 -15.32 11.07
C LEU A 247 -11.70 -16.68 10.61
N TRP A 248 -11.06 -17.32 9.63
CA TRP A 248 -11.48 -18.64 9.14
C TRP A 248 -11.43 -19.72 10.22
N PHE A 249 -10.35 -19.75 11.00
CA PHE A 249 -10.24 -20.61 12.18
C PHE A 249 -11.38 -20.34 13.18
N GLY A 250 -11.63 -19.07 13.49
CA GLY A 250 -12.73 -18.65 14.36
C GLY A 250 -14.09 -19.10 13.83
N MET A 251 -14.37 -18.92 12.54
CA MET A 251 -15.63 -19.35 11.92
C MET A 251 -15.82 -20.86 12.00
N ALA A 252 -14.77 -21.64 11.69
CA ALA A 252 -14.82 -23.10 11.76
C ALA A 252 -15.13 -23.58 13.18
N VAL A 253 -14.41 -23.07 14.18
CA VAL A 253 -14.65 -23.42 15.60
C VAL A 253 -16.05 -22.98 16.02
N LEU A 254 -16.47 -21.76 15.69
CA LEU A 254 -17.79 -21.26 16.07
C LEU A 254 -18.92 -22.05 15.43
N ALA A 255 -18.80 -22.42 14.15
CA ALA A 255 -19.78 -23.23 13.46
C ALA A 255 -19.98 -24.58 14.17
N ILE A 256 -18.88 -25.25 14.53
CA ILE A 256 -18.93 -26.49 15.31
C ILE A 256 -19.61 -26.26 16.65
N LEU A 257 -19.23 -25.22 17.40
CA LEU A 257 -19.84 -24.92 18.71
C LEU A 257 -21.34 -24.61 18.62
N VAL A 258 -21.77 -23.90 17.57
CA VAL A 258 -23.19 -23.58 17.32
C VAL A 258 -23.98 -24.84 16.96
N VAL A 259 -23.47 -25.68 16.07
CA VAL A 259 -24.10 -26.95 15.68
C VAL A 259 -24.24 -27.88 16.89
N LEU A 260 -23.19 -27.98 17.71
CA LEU A 260 -23.19 -28.79 18.92
C LEU A 260 -23.96 -28.16 20.09
N ARG A 261 -24.49 -26.93 19.93
CA ARG A 261 -25.16 -26.15 20.98
C ARG A 261 -24.31 -25.92 22.23
N ARG A 262 -22.98 -25.80 22.06
CA ARG A 262 -21.98 -25.63 23.12
C ARG A 262 -21.42 -24.21 23.16
N THR A 263 -22.29 -23.23 23.44
CA THR A 263 -21.91 -21.81 23.53
C THR A 263 -22.17 -21.27 24.95
N PRO A 264 -21.47 -21.80 25.97
CA PRO A 264 -21.67 -21.38 27.36
C PRO A 264 -21.36 -19.90 27.53
N LYS A 265 -22.20 -19.21 28.30
CA LYS A 265 -22.08 -17.76 28.59
C LYS A 265 -22.04 -16.87 27.34
N VAL A 266 -22.47 -17.37 26.18
CA VAL A 266 -22.60 -16.61 24.93
C VAL A 266 -24.07 -16.40 24.58
N ALA A 267 -24.42 -15.25 24.00
CA ALA A 267 -25.75 -15.01 23.47
C ALA A 267 -25.95 -15.78 22.15
N ALA A 268 -26.64 -16.92 22.21
CA ALA A 268 -26.76 -17.86 21.08
C ALA A 268 -27.36 -17.26 19.79
N ALA A 269 -28.51 -16.58 19.88
CA ALA A 269 -29.19 -16.06 18.69
C ALA A 269 -28.38 -14.96 17.97
N PRO A 270 -27.82 -13.93 18.66
CA PRO A 270 -26.89 -12.99 18.05
C PRO A 270 -25.67 -13.67 17.44
N THR A 271 -25.08 -14.63 18.16
CA THR A 271 -23.88 -15.33 17.71
C THR A 271 -24.10 -16.10 16.41
N ARG A 272 -25.27 -16.75 16.27
CA ARG A 272 -25.65 -17.39 15.01
C ARG A 272 -25.75 -16.39 13.86
N ARG A 273 -26.34 -15.21 14.09
CA ARG A 273 -26.40 -14.14 13.09
C ARG A 273 -25.00 -13.65 12.71
N LEU A 274 -24.14 -13.38 13.70
CA LEU A 274 -22.76 -12.95 13.47
C LEU A 274 -21.98 -13.96 12.60
N LEU A 275 -22.13 -15.27 12.87
CA LEU A 275 -21.51 -16.32 12.06
C LEU A 275 -22.03 -16.31 10.61
N ILE A 276 -23.35 -16.28 10.41
CA ILE A 276 -23.95 -16.25 9.07
C ILE A 276 -23.53 -14.99 8.32
N THR A 277 -23.56 -13.83 8.98
CA THR A 277 -23.09 -12.56 8.43
C THR A 277 -21.62 -12.65 8.01
N SER A 278 -20.75 -13.25 8.82
CA SER A 278 -19.33 -13.37 8.50
C SER A 278 -19.10 -14.22 7.24
N VAL A 279 -19.88 -15.29 7.05
CA VAL A 279 -19.85 -16.10 5.82
C VAL A 279 -20.38 -15.30 4.62
N LEU A 280 -21.49 -14.60 4.79
CA LEU A 280 -22.09 -13.80 3.72
C LEU A 280 -21.24 -12.60 3.31
N TYR A 281 -20.38 -12.08 4.19
CA TYR A 281 -19.43 -11.03 3.82
C TYR A 281 -18.45 -11.49 2.72
N PHE A 282 -18.00 -12.75 2.76
CA PHE A 282 -17.18 -13.31 1.66
C PHE A 282 -17.99 -13.44 0.37
N ALA A 283 -19.28 -13.78 0.45
CA ALA A 283 -20.16 -13.76 -0.72
C ALA A 283 -20.35 -12.35 -1.27
N ALA A 284 -20.42 -11.33 -0.41
CA ALA A 284 -20.49 -9.93 -0.82
C ALA A 284 -19.20 -9.48 -1.54
N LEU A 285 -18.04 -9.91 -1.04
CA LEU A 285 -16.76 -9.64 -1.69
C LEU A 285 -16.69 -10.27 -3.10
N ALA A 286 -17.29 -11.44 -3.30
CA ALA A 286 -17.39 -12.07 -4.62
C ALA A 286 -18.17 -11.21 -5.63
N LEU A 287 -19.11 -10.37 -5.18
CA LEU A 287 -19.87 -9.44 -6.04
C LEU A 287 -19.11 -8.16 -6.39
N THR A 288 -17.98 -7.88 -5.73
CA THR A 288 -17.23 -6.64 -5.99
C THR A 288 -16.52 -6.71 -7.34
N PRO A 289 -16.48 -5.62 -8.15
CA PRO A 289 -15.84 -5.66 -9.47
C PRO A 289 -14.34 -5.98 -9.42
N THR A 290 -13.64 -5.48 -8.39
CA THR A 290 -12.19 -5.64 -8.20
C THR A 290 -11.83 -6.60 -7.07
N LYS A 291 -10.74 -7.35 -7.23
CA LYS A 291 -10.42 -8.55 -6.43
C LYS A 291 -9.21 -8.42 -5.51
N TYR A 292 -8.95 -7.23 -4.97
CA TYR A 292 -7.75 -6.97 -4.17
C TYR A 292 -7.79 -7.49 -2.72
N THR A 293 -6.63 -7.78 -2.15
CA THR A 293 -6.48 -8.24 -0.76
C THR A 293 -6.79 -7.16 0.27
N HIS A 294 -6.61 -5.89 -0.08
CA HIS A 294 -6.94 -4.78 0.82
C HIS A 294 -8.45 -4.67 1.13
N HIS A 295 -9.33 -5.24 0.29
CA HIS A 295 -10.77 -5.28 0.56
C HIS A 295 -11.13 -6.12 1.78
N PHE A 296 -10.25 -7.03 2.24
CA PHE A 296 -10.51 -7.77 3.47
C PHE A 296 -10.67 -6.85 4.69
N GLY A 297 -10.17 -5.60 4.63
CA GLY A 297 -10.36 -4.61 5.69
C GLY A 297 -11.81 -4.40 6.13
N VAL A 298 -12.80 -4.61 5.24
CA VAL A 298 -14.23 -4.51 5.60
C VAL A 298 -14.69 -5.58 6.60
N LEU A 299 -13.94 -6.69 6.72
CA LEU A 299 -14.21 -7.79 7.65
C LEU A 299 -13.81 -7.45 9.09
N THR A 300 -13.02 -6.41 9.32
CA THR A 300 -12.38 -6.10 10.62
C THR A 300 -13.33 -6.18 11.80
N GLY A 301 -14.48 -5.50 11.72
CA GLY A 301 -15.43 -5.43 12.83
C GLY A 301 -16.07 -6.78 13.17
N VAL A 302 -16.57 -7.49 12.15
CA VAL A 302 -17.20 -8.81 12.35
C VAL A 302 -16.18 -9.87 12.76
N ALA A 303 -14.98 -9.81 12.20
CA ALA A 303 -13.90 -10.74 12.50
C ALA A 303 -13.44 -10.62 13.95
N THR A 304 -13.24 -9.38 14.41
CA THR A 304 -12.87 -9.09 15.80
C THR A 304 -13.88 -9.66 16.78
N LEU A 305 -15.17 -9.40 16.56
CA LEU A 305 -16.23 -9.89 17.44
C LEU A 305 -16.33 -11.41 17.41
N LEU A 306 -16.25 -12.02 16.23
CA LEU A 306 -16.39 -13.45 16.06
C LEU A 306 -15.27 -14.21 16.81
N VAL A 307 -14.02 -13.79 16.61
CA VAL A 307 -12.87 -14.41 17.29
C VAL A 307 -12.95 -14.18 18.80
N ALA A 308 -13.36 -12.99 19.26
CA ALA A 308 -13.56 -12.72 20.68
C ALA A 308 -14.64 -13.62 21.31
N VAL A 309 -15.73 -13.89 20.59
CA VAL A 309 -16.80 -14.82 21.04
C VAL A 309 -16.30 -16.26 21.13
N VAL A 310 -15.52 -16.71 20.16
CA VAL A 310 -14.90 -18.06 20.18
C VAL A 310 -13.99 -18.21 21.39
N VAL A 311 -13.08 -17.25 21.60
CA VAL A 311 -12.17 -17.23 22.74
C VAL A 311 -12.95 -17.21 24.06
N HIS A 312 -14.01 -16.41 24.14
CA HIS A 312 -14.87 -16.36 25.32
C HIS A 312 -15.56 -17.71 25.62
N ALA A 313 -16.07 -18.37 24.58
CA ALA A 313 -16.71 -19.68 24.73
C ALA A 313 -15.70 -20.73 25.23
N ILE A 314 -14.49 -20.76 24.66
CA ILE A 314 -13.40 -21.65 25.10
C ILE A 314 -13.04 -21.38 26.56
N ALA A 315 -12.89 -20.11 26.97
CA ALA A 315 -12.62 -19.72 28.35
C ALA A 315 -13.70 -20.21 29.34
N HIS A 316 -14.94 -20.38 28.87
CA HIS A 316 -16.08 -20.87 29.64
C HIS A 316 -16.37 -22.37 29.41
N LYS A 317 -15.33 -23.15 29.07
CA LYS A 317 -15.39 -24.61 28.93
C LYS A 317 -16.35 -25.11 27.84
N ALA A 318 -16.44 -24.39 26.71
CA ALA A 318 -17.13 -24.90 25.51
C ALA A 318 -16.48 -26.19 24.97
N LEU A 319 -15.15 -26.27 25.06
CA LEU A 319 -14.36 -27.46 24.77
C LEU A 319 -13.95 -28.11 26.09
N GLN A 320 -14.47 -29.31 26.37
CA GLN A 320 -14.32 -29.97 27.68
C GLN A 320 -13.34 -31.13 27.65
N ARG A 321 -13.18 -31.79 26.50
CA ARG A 321 -12.31 -32.96 26.37
C ARG A 321 -10.91 -32.52 25.93
N ASN A 322 -9.88 -33.18 26.45
CA ASN A 322 -8.49 -32.87 26.11
C ASN A 322 -8.23 -32.89 24.60
N TRP A 323 -8.76 -33.89 23.89
CA TRP A 323 -8.62 -33.97 22.44
C TRP A 323 -9.27 -32.80 21.68
N GLN A 324 -10.35 -32.21 22.22
CA GLN A 324 -10.99 -31.05 21.58
C GLN A 324 -10.12 -29.81 21.69
N LEU A 325 -9.53 -29.58 22.87
CA LEU A 325 -8.59 -28.49 23.10
C LEU A 325 -7.29 -28.71 22.30
N SER A 326 -6.80 -29.95 22.23
CA SER A 326 -5.64 -30.32 21.41
C SER A 326 -5.88 -30.11 19.93
N LEU A 327 -7.05 -30.48 19.41
CA LEU A 327 -7.41 -30.24 18.02
C LEU A 327 -7.53 -28.74 17.71
N ALA A 328 -8.14 -27.95 18.61
CA ALA A 328 -8.22 -26.51 18.46
C ALA A 328 -6.84 -25.84 18.51
N CYS A 329 -5.95 -26.32 19.38
CA CYS A 329 -4.56 -25.87 19.48
C CYS A 329 -3.77 -26.18 18.19
N ALA A 330 -3.87 -27.41 17.68
CA ALA A 330 -3.24 -27.80 16.42
C ALA A 330 -3.79 -26.98 15.22
N GLY A 331 -5.12 -26.79 15.16
CA GLY A 331 -5.74 -25.96 14.13
C GLY A 331 -5.29 -24.50 14.17
N LEU A 332 -5.15 -23.92 15.38
CA LEU A 332 -4.59 -22.58 15.55
C LEU A 332 -3.12 -22.55 15.11
N ALA A 333 -2.32 -23.56 15.47
CA ALA A 333 -0.91 -23.65 15.09
C ALA A 333 -0.74 -23.67 13.56
N VAL A 334 -1.58 -24.43 12.85
CA VAL A 334 -1.60 -24.45 11.38
C VAL A 334 -1.99 -23.09 10.80
N ALA A 335 -3.03 -22.45 11.33
CA ALA A 335 -3.45 -21.11 10.89
C ALA A 335 -2.34 -20.07 11.09
N VAL A 336 -1.61 -20.14 12.21
CA VAL A 336 -0.47 -19.27 12.49
C VAL A 336 0.69 -19.57 11.55
N TRP A 337 1.04 -20.84 11.36
CA TRP A 337 2.10 -21.28 10.45
C TRP A 337 1.89 -20.74 9.03
N VAL A 338 0.71 -20.95 8.45
CA VAL A 338 0.38 -20.43 7.12
C VAL A 338 0.36 -18.89 7.10
N GLY A 339 -0.08 -18.26 8.19
CA GLY A 339 -0.20 -16.81 8.30
C GLY A 339 1.13 -16.08 8.38
N ILE A 340 2.06 -16.55 9.23
CA ILE A 340 3.36 -15.92 9.44
C ILE A 340 4.47 -16.50 8.56
N GLY A 341 4.21 -17.58 7.82
CA GLY A 341 5.11 -18.13 6.80
C GLY A 341 5.21 -17.29 5.52
N ALA A 342 4.90 -16.00 5.60
CA ALA A 342 4.97 -15.03 4.51
C ALA A 342 5.82 -13.83 4.94
N PRO A 343 6.42 -13.08 3.99
CA PRO A 343 7.12 -11.85 4.32
C PRO A 343 6.19 -10.79 4.95
N LEU A 344 6.77 -9.90 5.76
CA LEU A 344 6.10 -8.74 6.32
C LEU A 344 6.10 -7.59 5.30
N ARG A 345 5.05 -7.50 4.48
CA ARG A 345 4.99 -6.57 3.34
C ARG A 345 4.25 -5.28 3.67
N TRP A 346 4.92 -4.15 3.43
CA TRP A 346 4.31 -2.83 3.51
C TRP A 346 4.27 -2.16 2.15
N TRP A 347 3.35 -1.22 1.96
CA TRP A 347 3.20 -0.54 0.67
C TRP A 347 4.29 0.50 0.46
N PHE A 348 4.86 0.48 -0.75
CA PHE A 348 5.77 1.50 -1.28
C PHE A 348 6.89 1.88 -0.29
N LEU A 349 7.03 3.16 0.04
CA LEU A 349 8.09 3.68 0.93
C LEU A 349 7.98 3.16 2.37
N GLY A 350 6.81 2.61 2.74
CA GLY A 350 6.65 1.91 4.01
C GLY A 350 7.57 0.71 4.15
N ALA A 351 7.97 0.05 3.06
CA ALA A 351 8.81 -1.16 3.13
C ALA A 351 10.32 -0.91 3.30
N LEU A 352 10.78 0.34 3.20
CA LEU A 352 12.21 0.67 3.18
C LEU A 352 12.93 0.26 4.49
N ASN A 353 13.91 -0.64 4.39
CA ASN A 353 14.67 -1.24 5.51
C ASN A 353 13.83 -1.90 6.62
N VAL A 354 12.60 -2.31 6.31
CA VAL A 354 11.79 -3.10 7.24
C VAL A 354 12.32 -4.53 7.27
N LYS A 355 12.62 -5.05 8.46
CA LYS A 355 13.07 -6.44 8.60
C LYS A 355 11.99 -7.42 8.11
N TRP A 356 12.43 -8.47 7.43
CA TRP A 356 11.56 -9.51 6.86
C TRP A 356 10.58 -8.97 5.79
N SER A 357 10.94 -7.87 5.11
CA SER A 357 10.15 -7.34 3.98
C SER A 357 10.05 -8.32 2.82
N ASP A 358 11.13 -9.06 2.54
CA ASP A 358 11.26 -9.92 1.36
C ASP A 358 11.34 -11.41 1.69
N VAL A 359 11.48 -11.75 2.97
CA VAL A 359 11.60 -13.12 3.46
C VAL A 359 10.70 -13.30 4.68
N PRO A 360 10.18 -14.50 4.95
CA PRO A 360 9.43 -14.78 6.18
C PRO A 360 10.24 -14.45 7.45
N PRO A 361 9.56 -14.09 8.56
CA PRO A 361 10.23 -13.90 9.85
C PRO A 361 10.92 -15.16 10.35
N GLY A 362 12.15 -15.01 10.83
CA GLY A 362 12.96 -16.11 11.36
C GLY A 362 14.20 -15.61 12.09
N VAL A 363 14.82 -16.48 12.89
CA VAL A 363 16.04 -16.21 13.66
C VAL A 363 17.01 -17.38 13.51
N ALA A 364 18.28 -17.08 13.26
CA ALA A 364 19.35 -18.08 13.12
C ALA A 364 19.05 -19.19 12.08
N GLY A 365 18.37 -18.84 10.99
CA GLY A 365 18.01 -19.78 9.92
C GLY A 365 16.79 -20.67 10.24
N ILE A 366 16.10 -20.44 11.36
CA ILE A 366 14.86 -21.13 11.70
C ILE A 366 13.68 -20.17 11.50
N ASP A 367 12.71 -20.57 10.69
CA ASP A 367 11.50 -19.79 10.42
C ASP A 367 10.61 -19.74 11.67
N ALA A 368 10.11 -18.54 11.99
CA ALA A 368 9.19 -18.33 13.11
C ALA A 368 7.89 -19.13 12.91
N ALA A 369 7.48 -19.33 11.66
CA ALA A 369 6.35 -20.17 11.29
C ALA A 369 6.55 -21.61 11.79
N ASP A 370 7.70 -22.22 11.49
CA ASP A 370 7.98 -23.62 11.84
C ASP A 370 8.11 -23.81 13.36
N LEU A 371 8.69 -22.82 14.05
CA LEU A 371 8.72 -22.79 15.52
C LEU A 371 7.30 -22.72 16.10
N ALA A 372 6.44 -21.87 15.56
CA ALA A 372 5.05 -21.74 16.00
C ALA A 372 4.26 -23.04 15.76
N LEU A 373 4.46 -23.70 14.61
CA LEU A 373 3.86 -24.99 14.29
C LEU A 373 4.34 -26.06 15.27
N GLY A 374 5.66 -26.22 15.43
CA GLY A 374 6.26 -27.21 16.32
C GLY A 374 5.81 -27.04 17.76
N ALA A 375 5.88 -25.81 18.29
CA ALA A 375 5.41 -25.49 19.65
C ALA A 375 3.91 -25.78 19.82
N GLY A 376 3.08 -25.40 18.84
CA GLY A 376 1.65 -25.65 18.88
C GLY A 376 1.29 -27.15 18.83
N LEU A 377 2.02 -27.95 18.06
CA LEU A 377 1.85 -29.41 18.00
C LEU A 377 2.32 -30.09 19.29
N VAL A 378 3.47 -29.68 19.85
CA VAL A 378 3.95 -30.19 21.15
C VAL A 378 2.93 -29.88 22.25
N LEU A 379 2.38 -28.65 22.29
CA LEU A 379 1.32 -28.29 23.23
C LEU A 379 0.04 -29.12 23.00
N ALA A 380 -0.33 -29.37 21.74
CA ALA A 380 -1.48 -30.21 21.43
C ALA A 380 -1.30 -31.65 21.95
N VAL A 381 -0.12 -32.26 21.75
CA VAL A 381 0.21 -33.61 22.22
C VAL A 381 0.29 -33.68 23.74
N ALA A 382 1.02 -32.76 24.38
CA ALA A 382 1.07 -32.65 25.85
C ALA A 382 -0.34 -32.43 26.44
N GLY A 383 -1.17 -31.69 25.72
CA GLY A 383 -2.58 -31.51 26.00
C GLY A 383 -3.38 -32.82 26.05
N LEU A 384 -3.14 -33.74 25.12
CA LEU A 384 -3.76 -35.07 25.13
C LEU A 384 -3.37 -35.83 26.40
N ALA A 385 -2.12 -35.69 26.85
CA ALA A 385 -1.60 -36.25 28.10
C ALA A 385 -2.06 -35.51 29.37
N GLY A 386 -2.92 -34.48 29.24
CA GLY A 386 -3.55 -33.80 30.37
C GLY A 386 -2.90 -32.49 30.80
N ALA A 387 -2.06 -31.87 29.96
CA ALA A 387 -1.46 -30.57 30.24
C ALA A 387 -2.48 -29.42 30.34
N TRP A 388 -3.67 -29.59 29.76
CA TRP A 388 -4.75 -28.59 29.79
C TRP A 388 -5.28 -28.26 31.20
N ARG A 389 -4.93 -29.05 32.22
CA ARG A 389 -5.27 -28.74 33.62
C ARG A 389 -4.46 -27.58 34.19
N TRP A 390 -3.28 -27.29 33.61
CA TRP A 390 -2.36 -26.23 34.06
C TRP A 390 -2.27 -25.07 33.09
N LEU A 391 -2.77 -25.23 31.86
CA LEU A 391 -2.75 -24.22 30.80
C LEU A 391 -4.14 -23.61 30.60
N THR A 392 -4.18 -22.40 30.07
CA THR A 392 -5.43 -21.70 29.70
C THR A 392 -5.46 -21.43 28.19
N PRO A 393 -5.94 -22.38 27.35
CA PRO A 393 -5.87 -22.28 25.89
C PRO A 393 -6.58 -21.07 25.29
N ALA A 394 -7.55 -20.50 26.00
CA ALA A 394 -8.24 -19.28 25.58
C ALA A 394 -7.29 -18.08 25.39
N TRP A 395 -6.11 -18.08 26.01
CA TRP A 395 -5.12 -17.01 25.86
C TRP A 395 -4.23 -17.15 24.63
N PHE A 396 -4.24 -18.28 23.91
CA PHE A 396 -3.33 -18.47 22.78
C PHE A 396 -3.61 -17.51 21.62
N VAL A 397 -4.88 -17.29 21.27
CA VAL A 397 -5.27 -16.34 20.22
C VAL A 397 -4.83 -14.90 20.54
N PRO A 398 -5.15 -14.31 21.72
CA PRO A 398 -4.66 -12.96 22.03
C PRO A 398 -3.14 -12.89 22.09
N VAL A 399 -2.43 -13.90 22.61
CA VAL A 399 -0.96 -13.92 22.64
C VAL A 399 -0.38 -13.87 21.22
N VAL A 400 -0.89 -14.71 20.32
CA VAL A 400 -0.50 -14.70 18.89
C VAL A 400 -0.80 -13.34 18.27
N ALA A 401 -2.01 -12.81 18.48
CA ALA A 401 -2.43 -11.57 17.85
C ALA A 401 -1.58 -10.37 18.29
N PHE A 402 -1.37 -10.19 19.60
CA PHE A 402 -0.49 -9.13 20.10
C PHE A 402 0.97 -9.37 19.73
N GLY A 403 1.45 -10.62 19.75
CA GLY A 403 2.82 -10.95 19.36
C GLY A 403 3.13 -10.51 17.93
N VAL A 404 2.22 -10.75 16.99
CA VAL A 404 2.39 -10.33 15.59
C VAL A 404 2.26 -8.82 15.45
N VAL A 405 1.32 -8.17 16.13
CA VAL A 405 1.24 -6.68 16.14
C VAL A 405 2.54 -6.06 16.68
N VAL A 406 3.15 -6.65 17.71
CA VAL A 406 4.45 -6.20 18.24
C VAL A 406 5.56 -6.38 17.20
N VAL A 407 5.55 -7.47 16.44
CA VAL A 407 6.49 -7.66 15.31
C VAL A 407 6.26 -6.62 14.21
N GLU A 408 5.01 -6.37 13.82
CA GLU A 408 4.65 -5.37 12.80
C GLU A 408 5.12 -3.96 13.20
N VAL A 409 4.76 -3.51 14.40
CA VAL A 409 5.13 -2.17 14.90
C VAL A 409 6.62 -2.09 15.23
N GLY A 410 7.20 -3.15 15.79
CA GLY A 410 8.61 -3.21 16.16
C GLY A 410 9.54 -3.13 14.96
N THR A 411 9.23 -3.84 13.86
CA THR A 411 10.02 -3.79 12.62
C THR A 411 9.93 -2.44 11.92
N MET A 412 8.75 -1.80 11.93
CA MET A 412 8.59 -0.41 11.47
C MET A 412 9.43 0.57 12.28
N THR A 413 9.39 0.44 13.60
CA THR A 413 10.17 1.29 14.50
C THR A 413 11.66 1.07 14.28
N TYR A 414 12.09 -0.19 14.15
CA TYR A 414 13.48 -0.55 13.88
C TYR A 414 13.97 0.06 12.56
N ALA A 415 13.17 0.04 11.50
CA ALA A 415 13.55 0.56 10.18
C ALA A 415 13.96 2.05 10.22
N MET A 416 13.50 2.80 11.22
CA MET A 416 13.86 4.20 11.41
C MET A 416 15.28 4.41 11.92
N VAL A 417 15.84 3.46 12.67
CA VAL A 417 17.17 3.59 13.30
C VAL A 417 18.32 3.58 12.28
N PRO A 418 18.46 2.55 11.40
CA PRO A 418 19.52 2.56 10.39
C PRO A 418 19.29 3.63 9.30
N ARG A 419 18.09 4.21 9.23
CA ARG A 419 17.71 5.28 8.30
C ARG A 419 17.64 6.66 8.95
N ALA A 420 18.25 6.87 10.11
CA ALA A 420 18.11 8.12 10.87
C ALA A 420 18.58 9.37 10.10
N ALA A 421 19.49 9.23 9.14
CA ALA A 421 20.01 10.31 8.31
C ALA A 421 19.21 10.55 7.00
N THR A 422 18.14 9.81 6.74
CA THR A 422 17.39 9.83 5.48
C THR A 422 15.88 9.77 5.69
N TYR A 423 15.11 9.74 4.60
CA TYR A 423 13.67 9.64 4.65
C TYR A 423 13.21 8.35 5.34
N THR A 424 12.26 8.55 6.27
CA THR A 424 11.37 7.52 6.80
C THR A 424 9.99 8.15 6.99
N THR A 425 8.93 7.33 6.95
CA THR A 425 7.57 7.82 7.24
C THR A 425 7.48 8.50 8.60
N GLY A 426 8.21 8.01 9.60
CA GLY A 426 8.28 8.62 10.92
C GLY A 426 8.96 9.98 10.91
N ALA A 427 10.14 10.09 10.28
CA ALA A 427 10.88 11.35 10.18
C ALA A 427 10.07 12.43 9.45
N ALA A 428 9.45 12.09 8.31
CA ALA A 428 8.60 13.01 7.56
C ALA A 428 7.39 13.51 8.36
N ASN A 429 6.75 12.64 9.15
CA ASN A 429 5.64 13.05 10.01
C ASN A 429 6.11 13.92 11.19
N VAL A 430 7.33 13.74 11.70
CA VAL A 430 7.92 14.60 12.74
C VAL A 430 8.32 15.96 12.16
N ALA A 431 8.93 15.98 10.98
CA ALA A 431 9.27 17.20 10.25
C ALA A 431 8.03 18.04 9.95
N ALA A 432 6.93 17.40 9.54
CA ALA A 432 5.65 18.07 9.31
C ALA A 432 5.09 18.75 10.58
N LEU A 433 5.33 18.19 11.77
CA LEU A 433 4.95 18.84 13.04
C LEU A 433 5.88 20.01 13.40
N GLY A 434 7.12 20.00 12.89
CA GLY A 434 8.13 21.05 13.09
C GLY A 434 8.03 22.22 12.11
N GLY A 435 7.14 22.16 11.11
CA GLY A 435 6.94 23.21 10.10
C GLY A 435 7.43 22.86 8.69
N ASP A 436 7.92 21.64 8.46
CA ASP A 436 8.41 21.16 7.16
C ASP A 436 7.44 20.10 6.59
N PRO A 437 6.35 20.51 5.92
CA PRO A 437 5.26 19.60 5.58
C PRO A 437 5.50 18.76 4.31
N CYS A 438 6.59 18.98 3.56
CA CYS A 438 6.72 18.48 2.17
C CYS A 438 7.10 17.00 2.01
N GLY A 439 7.07 16.23 3.08
CA GLY A 439 7.23 14.78 3.01
C GLY A 439 8.59 14.37 2.45
N ILE A 440 8.62 13.44 1.49
CA ILE A 440 9.90 12.90 0.97
C ILE A 440 10.77 13.95 0.28
N GLU A 441 10.19 15.05 -0.18
CA GLU A 441 10.92 16.07 -0.94
C GLU A 441 12.00 16.79 -0.12
N GLU A 442 11.87 16.83 1.20
CA GLU A 442 12.90 17.38 2.08
C GLU A 442 14.25 16.62 1.93
N TRP A 443 14.19 15.33 1.58
CA TRP A 443 15.36 14.49 1.34
C TRP A 443 15.64 14.24 -0.15
N LEU A 444 14.75 14.67 -1.05
CA LEU A 444 14.87 14.40 -2.48
C LEU A 444 15.83 15.40 -3.13
N GLN A 445 16.91 14.88 -3.69
CA GLN A 445 17.88 15.62 -4.48
C GLN A 445 17.73 15.24 -5.94
N VAL A 446 17.98 16.20 -6.82
CA VAL A 446 17.93 16.03 -8.29
C VAL A 446 19.23 16.53 -8.89
N GLU A 447 19.63 15.98 -10.03
CA GLU A 447 20.76 16.45 -10.82
C GLU A 447 20.26 17.13 -12.10
N PRO A 448 20.21 18.48 -12.13
CA PRO A 448 19.72 19.22 -13.29
C PRO A 448 20.65 19.12 -14.50
N ASP A 449 21.97 18.99 -14.26
CA ASP A 449 23.00 18.95 -15.28
C ASP A 449 24.00 17.83 -14.98
N VAL A 450 23.93 16.78 -15.80
CA VAL A 450 24.79 15.59 -15.72
C VAL A 450 26.25 15.91 -16.06
N SER A 451 26.49 16.92 -16.90
CA SER A 451 27.85 17.28 -17.35
C SER A 451 28.70 17.85 -16.20
N ALA A 452 28.07 18.55 -15.27
CA ALA A 452 28.73 19.17 -14.12
C ALA A 452 29.36 18.15 -13.14
N GLY A 453 28.93 16.87 -13.21
CA GLY A 453 29.42 15.79 -12.35
C GLY A 453 30.57 14.97 -12.93
N MET A 454 30.99 15.21 -14.17
CA MET A 454 32.00 14.38 -14.83
C MET A 454 33.34 14.41 -14.09
N LEU A 455 33.91 13.24 -13.82
CA LEU A 455 35.17 13.16 -13.08
C LEU A 455 36.38 13.38 -14.00
N PRO A 456 37.45 14.04 -13.51
CA PRO A 456 38.68 14.19 -14.27
C PRO A 456 39.42 12.86 -14.37
N SER A 457 39.76 12.49 -15.60
CA SER A 457 40.61 11.32 -15.89
C SER A 457 42.09 11.62 -15.62
N SER A 458 42.82 10.65 -15.07
CA SER A 458 44.29 10.71 -14.88
C SER A 458 45.11 10.23 -16.10
N GLY A 459 44.47 9.78 -17.18
CA GLY A 459 45.18 9.22 -18.33
C GLY A 459 44.26 8.65 -19.41
N PHE A 460 44.80 7.79 -20.27
CA PHE A 460 44.03 7.13 -21.34
C PHE A 460 43.57 5.73 -20.93
N PRO A 461 42.40 5.27 -21.40
CA PRO A 461 41.95 3.90 -21.20
C PRO A 461 42.79 2.91 -22.01
N THR A 462 43.00 1.71 -21.47
CA THR A 462 43.52 0.56 -22.22
C THR A 462 42.33 -0.14 -22.86
N VAL A 463 42.25 -0.11 -24.20
CA VAL A 463 41.08 -0.59 -24.95
C VAL A 463 41.52 -1.71 -25.90
N ASN A 464 40.94 -2.91 -25.75
CA ASN A 464 41.13 -4.04 -26.66
C ASN A 464 39.78 -4.70 -26.96
N GLY A 465 39.39 -4.83 -28.24
CA GLY A 465 38.08 -5.40 -28.60
C GLY A 465 36.87 -4.49 -28.27
N PHE A 466 37.13 -3.23 -27.95
CA PHE A 466 36.12 -2.22 -27.62
C PHE A 466 36.31 -0.98 -28.50
N THR A 467 35.25 -0.22 -28.69
CA THR A 467 35.26 1.07 -29.40
C THR A 467 34.76 2.19 -28.48
N THR A 468 35.41 3.34 -28.58
CA THR A 468 35.02 4.55 -27.83
C THR A 468 34.09 5.39 -28.68
N ASN A 469 32.94 5.79 -28.13
CA ASN A 469 31.93 6.64 -28.77
C ASN A 469 31.47 6.15 -30.16
N GLY A 470 31.51 4.84 -30.40
CA GLY A 470 31.07 4.24 -31.66
C GLY A 470 29.55 4.19 -31.80
N SER A 471 29.08 3.33 -32.70
CA SER A 471 27.65 3.10 -32.91
C SER A 471 27.11 2.16 -31.82
N PHE A 472 26.45 2.73 -30.82
CA PHE A 472 25.73 1.99 -29.79
C PHE A 472 24.30 2.52 -29.65
N PRO A 473 23.35 1.72 -29.12
CA PRO A 473 21.99 2.20 -28.85
C PRO A 473 22.03 3.34 -27.83
N ARG A 474 21.67 4.56 -28.24
CA ARG A 474 21.67 5.75 -27.36
C ARG A 474 20.35 5.98 -26.62
N HIS A 475 19.28 5.28 -26.99
CA HIS A 475 17.97 5.49 -26.37
C HIS A 475 18.01 5.19 -24.87
N GLY A 476 17.64 6.17 -24.05
CA GLY A 476 17.70 6.09 -22.58
C GLY A 476 19.04 6.53 -21.96
N LEU A 477 20.07 6.78 -22.76
CA LEU A 477 21.33 7.35 -22.29
C LEU A 477 21.22 8.88 -22.15
N LEU A 478 21.67 9.41 -21.02
CA LEU A 478 21.63 10.84 -20.74
C LEU A 478 22.75 11.59 -21.47
N GLU A 479 22.46 12.80 -21.94
CA GLU A 479 23.52 13.73 -22.38
C GLU A 479 24.36 14.16 -21.16
N PRO A 480 25.69 14.36 -21.29
CA PRO A 480 26.46 14.43 -22.53
C PRO A 480 27.14 13.11 -22.93
N TYR A 481 26.71 11.95 -22.42
CA TYR A 481 27.39 10.67 -22.71
C TYR A 481 27.43 10.34 -24.21
N GLY A 482 28.57 9.82 -24.66
CA GLY A 482 28.87 9.64 -26.08
C GLY A 482 29.62 10.82 -26.70
N SER A 483 30.09 11.77 -25.88
CA SER A 483 30.96 12.89 -26.25
C SER A 483 32.42 12.64 -25.82
N THR A 484 33.33 13.54 -26.16
CA THR A 484 34.73 13.49 -25.72
C THR A 484 34.88 13.67 -24.20
N GLU A 485 34.01 14.49 -23.59
CA GLU A 485 34.03 14.78 -22.16
C GLU A 485 33.36 13.68 -21.33
N ALA A 486 32.38 12.99 -21.92
CA ALA A 486 31.71 11.83 -21.32
C ALA A 486 31.76 10.63 -22.26
N PRO A 487 32.94 10.00 -22.42
CA PRO A 487 33.11 8.88 -23.33
C PRO A 487 32.31 7.66 -22.89
N VAL A 488 31.84 6.89 -23.88
CA VAL A 488 31.21 5.59 -23.72
C VAL A 488 32.06 4.56 -24.44
N TRP A 489 32.41 3.48 -23.74
CA TRP A 489 33.06 2.32 -24.35
C TRP A 489 32.04 1.22 -24.55
N HIS A 490 32.08 0.55 -25.69
CA HIS A 490 31.24 -0.61 -25.96
C HIS A 490 31.99 -1.71 -26.69
N SER A 491 31.57 -2.96 -26.51
CA SER A 491 32.21 -4.07 -27.21
C SER A 491 31.92 -4.05 -28.71
N ASN A 492 32.85 -4.55 -29.51
CA ASN A 492 32.77 -4.55 -30.98
C ASN A 492 32.40 -5.92 -31.57
N GLY A 493 31.85 -6.82 -30.74
CA GLY A 493 31.47 -8.19 -31.11
C GLY A 493 32.62 -9.21 -31.14
N ARG A 494 33.84 -8.80 -30.72
CA ARG A 494 34.98 -9.70 -30.49
C ARG A 494 35.32 -9.72 -28.99
N PRO A 495 35.86 -10.85 -28.47
CA PRO A 495 36.36 -10.89 -27.11
C PRO A 495 37.38 -9.80 -26.88
N GLY A 496 37.29 -9.17 -25.72
CA GLY A 496 38.06 -7.98 -25.43
C GLY A 496 37.89 -7.51 -24.01
N GLU A 497 38.67 -6.52 -23.67
CA GLU A 497 38.62 -5.86 -22.38
C GLU A 497 38.90 -4.37 -22.56
N VAL A 498 38.17 -3.55 -21.82
CA VAL A 498 38.54 -2.16 -21.58
C VAL A 498 38.75 -1.93 -20.10
N THR A 499 39.89 -1.34 -19.77
CA THR A 499 40.17 -0.81 -18.43
C THR A 499 40.41 0.68 -18.56
N THR A 500 39.57 1.49 -17.91
CA THR A 500 39.74 2.94 -17.92
C THR A 500 40.96 3.35 -17.10
N SER A 501 41.44 4.58 -17.32
CA SER A 501 42.33 5.25 -16.38
C SER A 501 41.63 5.43 -15.02
N TRP A 502 42.40 5.82 -14.01
CA TRP A 502 41.84 6.23 -12.72
C TRP A 502 41.17 7.61 -12.83
N TYR A 503 39.98 7.75 -12.27
CA TYR A 503 39.28 9.01 -12.10
C TYR A 503 39.43 9.47 -10.66
N ARG A 504 39.83 10.73 -10.44
CA ARG A 504 40.02 11.26 -9.09
C ARG A 504 38.69 11.68 -8.48
N LEU A 505 38.38 11.17 -7.29
CA LEU A 505 37.23 11.59 -6.52
C LEU A 505 37.54 12.90 -5.77
N PRO A 506 36.63 13.89 -5.78
CA PRO A 506 36.74 15.09 -4.95
C PRO A 506 36.74 14.75 -3.45
N ASP A 507 37.39 15.61 -2.66
CA ASP A 507 37.37 15.48 -1.20
C ASP A 507 35.93 15.51 -0.66
N GLY A 508 35.64 14.65 0.34
CA GLY A 508 34.32 14.54 0.95
C GLY A 508 33.33 13.64 0.19
N SER A 509 33.75 12.93 -0.87
CA SER A 509 32.90 11.96 -1.60
C SER A 509 32.46 10.75 -0.74
N ASP A 510 33.14 10.51 0.36
CA ASP A 510 32.87 9.47 1.35
C ASP A 510 31.70 9.82 2.30
N SER A 511 31.31 11.10 2.34
CA SER A 511 30.23 11.57 3.21
C SER A 511 28.89 10.88 2.90
N PRO A 512 28.08 10.56 3.94
CA PRO A 512 26.70 10.09 3.74
C PRO A 512 25.79 11.11 3.03
N ALA A 513 26.14 12.39 3.08
CA ALA A 513 25.41 13.46 2.39
C ALA A 513 25.87 13.68 0.94
N ALA A 514 27.03 13.10 0.55
CA ALA A 514 27.52 13.18 -0.81
C ALA A 514 26.69 12.25 -1.74
N PRO A 515 26.55 12.60 -3.03
CA PRO A 515 25.91 11.73 -4.02
C PRO A 515 26.77 10.47 -4.29
N PRO A 516 26.19 9.42 -4.91
CA PRO A 516 26.94 8.21 -5.22
C PRO A 516 27.85 8.42 -6.43
N VAL A 517 28.87 7.58 -6.60
CA VAL A 517 29.54 7.48 -7.91
C VAL A 517 28.56 6.80 -8.87
N VAL A 518 28.35 7.41 -10.03
CA VAL A 518 27.41 6.93 -11.05
C VAL A 518 28.15 6.51 -12.29
N ILE A 519 27.76 5.34 -12.82
CA ILE A 519 28.25 4.82 -14.10
C ILE A 519 27.03 4.37 -14.91
N PRO A 520 26.69 5.03 -16.03
CA PRO A 520 25.67 4.52 -16.91
C PRO A 520 26.20 3.25 -17.56
N ALA A 521 25.44 2.17 -17.50
CA ALA A 521 25.82 0.89 -18.08
C ALA A 521 24.63 0.16 -18.68
N ARG A 522 24.93 -0.70 -19.63
CA ARG A 522 23.99 -1.56 -20.32
C ARG A 522 24.74 -2.80 -20.80
N GLY A 523 24.10 -3.96 -20.77
CA GLY A 523 24.70 -5.16 -21.35
C GLY A 523 23.79 -6.37 -21.32
N THR A 524 24.10 -7.33 -22.18
CA THR A 524 23.39 -8.61 -22.33
C THR A 524 24.35 -9.71 -22.75
N GLY A 525 24.13 -10.93 -22.28
CA GLY A 525 24.95 -12.10 -22.67
C GLY A 525 26.20 -12.26 -21.81
N ALA A 526 27.22 -12.94 -22.36
CA ALA A 526 28.46 -13.31 -21.67
C ALA A 526 29.45 -12.14 -21.52
N VAL A 527 29.03 -11.11 -20.78
CA VAL A 527 29.79 -9.87 -20.55
C VAL A 527 29.83 -9.53 -19.06
N SER A 528 30.89 -8.83 -18.64
CA SER A 528 30.98 -8.31 -17.27
C SER A 528 31.49 -6.87 -17.24
N ALA A 529 31.05 -6.14 -16.22
CA ALA A 529 31.52 -4.79 -15.92
C ALA A 529 31.77 -4.70 -14.41
N THR A 530 32.90 -4.12 -14.03
CA THR A 530 33.38 -4.02 -12.65
C THR A 530 33.91 -2.62 -12.40
N VAL A 531 33.56 -2.07 -11.23
CA VAL A 531 34.06 -0.80 -10.74
C VAL A 531 35.10 -1.08 -9.67
N GLU A 532 36.27 -0.51 -9.85
CA GLU A 532 37.40 -0.66 -8.93
C GLU A 532 37.66 0.66 -8.22
N PHE A 533 37.83 0.59 -6.90
CA PHE A 533 38.07 1.73 -6.02
C PHE A 533 39.45 1.63 -5.39
N ALA A 534 40.22 2.73 -5.38
CA ALA A 534 41.58 2.76 -4.84
C ALA A 534 41.85 3.99 -3.97
N ASP A 535 42.88 3.86 -3.12
CA ASP A 535 43.47 4.99 -2.40
C ASP A 535 44.36 5.85 -3.31
N SER A 536 44.89 6.95 -2.79
CA SER A 536 45.70 7.91 -3.55
C SER A 536 47.04 7.33 -4.05
N ALA A 537 47.50 6.22 -3.47
CA ALA A 537 48.70 5.49 -3.89
C ALA A 537 48.40 4.45 -4.98
N GLY A 538 47.14 4.28 -5.39
CA GLY A 538 46.71 3.30 -6.38
C GLY A 538 46.51 1.90 -5.82
N LYS A 539 46.48 1.74 -4.49
CA LYS A 539 46.16 0.45 -3.87
C LYS A 539 44.65 0.22 -3.96
N LEU A 540 44.26 -0.90 -4.57
CA LEU A 540 42.87 -1.34 -4.66
C LEU A 540 42.30 -1.57 -3.26
N LEU A 541 41.17 -0.93 -2.97
CA LEU A 541 40.43 -1.04 -1.71
C LEU A 541 39.18 -1.91 -1.87
N ASP A 542 38.49 -1.77 -2.99
CA ASP A 542 37.24 -2.47 -3.25
C ASP A 542 37.02 -2.68 -4.75
N SER A 543 36.23 -3.69 -5.10
CA SER A 543 35.87 -4.03 -6.47
C SER A 543 34.44 -4.57 -6.50
N GLN A 544 33.56 -3.87 -7.22
CA GLN A 544 32.12 -4.12 -7.23
C GLN A 544 31.62 -4.36 -8.65
N SER A 545 30.83 -5.41 -8.86
CA SER A 545 30.22 -5.68 -10.16
C SER A 545 29.12 -4.69 -10.49
N VAL A 546 29.05 -4.26 -11.75
CA VAL A 546 27.95 -3.45 -12.28
C VAL A 546 26.83 -4.38 -12.73
N LEU A 547 25.61 -4.15 -12.24
CA LEU A 547 24.44 -4.87 -12.72
C LEU A 547 24.13 -4.41 -14.16
N LEU A 548 24.30 -5.32 -15.12
CA LEU A 548 24.04 -5.05 -16.53
C LEU A 548 22.62 -5.46 -16.90
N THR A 549 21.90 -4.54 -17.52
CA THR A 549 20.54 -4.75 -18.04
C THR A 549 20.48 -4.51 -19.54
N PRO A 550 19.46 -5.04 -20.25
CA PRO A 550 19.23 -4.70 -21.65
C PRO A 550 18.89 -3.23 -21.89
N GLU A 551 18.54 -2.45 -20.87
CA GLU A 551 18.31 -1.01 -20.94
C GLU A 551 19.47 -0.24 -20.27
N TRP A 552 19.63 1.04 -20.61
CA TRP A 552 20.58 1.89 -19.90
C TRP A 552 20.10 2.12 -18.46
N THR A 553 20.97 1.81 -17.51
CA THR A 553 20.75 2.09 -16.10
C THR A 553 21.93 2.88 -15.54
N GLU A 554 21.64 3.75 -14.57
CA GLU A 554 22.67 4.46 -13.83
C GLU A 554 23.06 3.63 -12.60
N ALA A 555 24.12 2.85 -12.71
CA ALA A 555 24.63 2.07 -11.59
C ALA A 555 25.26 3.01 -10.56
N ARG A 556 24.89 2.83 -9.29
CA ARG A 556 25.23 3.72 -8.17
C ARG A 556 26.14 3.00 -7.18
N PHE A 557 27.23 3.63 -6.79
CA PHE A 557 28.21 3.06 -5.88
C PHE A 557 28.57 4.03 -4.75
N ASP A 558 28.77 3.50 -3.54
CA ASP A 558 29.35 4.26 -2.44
C ASP A 558 30.87 4.13 -2.48
N PRO A 559 31.63 5.21 -2.73
CA PRO A 559 33.08 5.13 -2.82
C PRO A 559 33.76 4.81 -1.47
N ARG A 560 33.04 4.89 -0.34
CA ARG A 560 33.62 4.75 1.01
C ARG A 560 34.86 5.65 1.11
N ASN A 561 35.97 5.14 1.66
CA ASN A 561 37.22 5.88 1.84
C ASN A 561 38.12 5.93 0.59
N ALA A 562 37.62 5.55 -0.60
CA ALA A 562 38.40 5.60 -1.82
C ALA A 562 38.56 7.04 -2.35
N THR A 563 39.69 7.30 -2.98
CA THR A 563 40.02 8.59 -3.61
C THR A 563 40.07 8.50 -5.13
N MET A 564 40.05 7.28 -5.68
CA MET A 564 40.05 7.03 -7.11
C MET A 564 39.08 5.91 -7.47
N VAL A 565 38.49 6.01 -8.66
CA VAL A 565 37.61 4.99 -9.23
C VAL A 565 38.01 4.70 -10.68
N ARG A 566 37.87 3.45 -11.13
CA ARG A 566 37.97 3.09 -12.55
C ARG A 566 36.96 2.02 -12.92
N LEU A 567 36.68 1.92 -14.21
CA LEU A 567 35.80 0.93 -14.79
C LEU A 567 36.62 -0.09 -15.57
N ARG A 568 36.29 -1.37 -15.39
CA ARG A 568 36.80 -2.50 -16.15
C ARG A 568 35.63 -3.26 -16.76
N MET A 569 35.65 -3.48 -18.07
CA MET A 569 34.63 -4.28 -18.77
C MET A 569 35.29 -5.37 -19.60
N VAL A 570 34.66 -6.54 -19.63
CA VAL A 570 35.15 -7.72 -20.35
C VAL A 570 34.00 -8.26 -21.21
N ASP A 571 34.31 -8.53 -22.47
CA ASP A 571 33.49 -9.33 -23.38
C ASP A 571 34.20 -10.68 -23.56
N GLU A 572 33.62 -11.76 -23.03
CA GLU A 572 34.32 -13.03 -22.87
C GLU A 572 34.31 -13.90 -24.14
N ARG A 573 33.28 -13.76 -24.99
CA ARG A 573 33.02 -14.70 -26.09
C ARG A 573 32.53 -14.00 -27.36
N PRO A 574 33.03 -14.40 -28.55
CA PRO A 574 32.59 -13.77 -29.80
C PRO A 574 31.09 -14.04 -30.04
N GLY A 575 30.32 -12.98 -30.25
CA GLY A 575 28.90 -13.06 -30.63
C GLY A 575 27.94 -13.54 -29.54
N ASP A 576 28.40 -13.73 -28.30
CA ASP A 576 27.59 -14.27 -27.17
C ASP A 576 27.13 -13.15 -26.20
N GLY A 577 27.46 -11.89 -26.49
CA GLY A 577 27.06 -10.75 -25.66
C GLY A 577 27.44 -9.38 -26.22
N TRP A 578 26.97 -8.34 -25.54
CA TRP A 578 27.28 -6.93 -25.83
C TRP A 578 27.21 -6.14 -24.53
N VAL A 579 28.17 -5.23 -24.33
CA VAL A 579 28.22 -4.35 -23.16
C VAL A 579 28.64 -2.94 -23.57
N ALA A 580 28.06 -1.94 -22.91
CA ALA A 580 28.48 -0.56 -22.99
C ALA A 580 28.41 0.11 -21.61
N ALA A 581 29.36 0.98 -21.33
CA ALA A 581 29.29 1.86 -20.16
C ALA A 581 30.00 3.19 -20.39
N GLY A 582 29.52 4.22 -19.71
CA GLY A 582 30.07 5.57 -19.75
C GLY A 582 31.16 5.80 -18.70
N ALA A 583 31.86 6.92 -18.86
CA ALA A 583 32.81 7.41 -17.86
C ALA A 583 32.14 7.61 -16.48
N PRO A 584 32.83 7.31 -15.36
CA PRO A 584 32.30 7.57 -14.04
C PRO A 584 32.09 9.06 -13.78
N ARG A 585 31.00 9.40 -13.10
CA ARG A 585 30.69 10.75 -12.64
C ARG A 585 30.33 10.77 -11.16
N LEU A 586 30.58 11.90 -10.50
CA LEU A 586 30.06 12.19 -9.17
C LEU A 586 29.03 13.33 -9.31
N PRO A 587 27.72 13.04 -9.17
CA PRO A 587 26.64 13.98 -9.45
C PRO A 587 26.80 15.33 -8.76
N LYS A 588 26.29 16.41 -9.38
CA LYS A 588 26.08 17.71 -8.73
C LYS A 588 24.59 17.91 -8.53
N THR A 589 24.16 17.76 -7.28
CA THR A 589 22.73 17.70 -6.94
C THR A 589 22.25 18.95 -6.21
N VAL A 590 20.99 19.29 -6.43
CA VAL A 590 20.25 20.33 -5.69
C VAL A 590 18.95 19.73 -5.12
N PRO A 591 18.32 20.34 -4.10
CA PRO A 591 16.99 19.93 -3.65
C PRO A 591 15.96 19.95 -4.79
N SER A 592 15.01 19.00 -4.81
CA SER A 592 13.97 18.94 -5.85
C SER A 592 13.15 20.23 -5.94
N THR A 593 12.97 20.93 -4.83
CA THR A 593 12.24 22.19 -4.72
C THR A 593 12.98 23.39 -5.32
N GLU A 594 14.31 23.29 -5.49
CA GLU A 594 15.10 24.31 -6.17
C GLU A 594 14.95 24.21 -7.70
N LEU A 595 14.91 22.98 -8.24
CA LEU A 595 14.65 22.74 -9.66
C LEU A 595 13.18 23.02 -10.03
N VAL A 596 12.25 22.53 -9.21
CA VAL A 596 10.81 22.64 -9.43
C VAL A 596 10.18 23.24 -8.17
N PRO A 597 9.86 24.54 -8.13
CA PRO A 597 9.22 25.17 -6.98
C PRO A 597 7.95 24.42 -6.57
N ALA A 598 7.68 24.32 -5.26
CA ALA A 598 6.52 23.56 -4.75
C ALA A 598 5.17 24.07 -5.30
N SER A 599 5.08 25.36 -5.65
CA SER A 599 3.91 25.99 -6.24
C SER A 599 3.67 25.60 -7.71
N GLU A 600 4.68 25.06 -8.39
CA GLU A 600 4.54 24.62 -9.78
C GLU A 600 3.76 23.30 -9.85
N PRO A 601 2.69 23.20 -10.65
CA PRO A 601 1.97 21.96 -10.85
C PRO A 601 2.84 20.93 -11.57
N VAL A 602 2.76 19.69 -11.12
CA VAL A 602 3.54 18.57 -11.67
C VAL A 602 2.64 17.37 -11.90
N MET A 603 2.95 16.59 -12.93
CA MET A 603 2.29 15.30 -13.13
C MET A 603 2.72 14.35 -12.01
N LEU A 604 1.80 14.05 -11.09
CA LEU A 604 2.04 13.14 -9.98
C LEU A 604 1.50 11.76 -10.30
N ASP A 605 2.35 10.74 -10.23
CA ASP A 605 1.88 9.35 -10.23
C ASP A 605 1.13 9.06 -8.92
N TRP A 606 0.00 8.36 -9.02
CA TRP A 606 -0.89 8.10 -7.90
C TRP A 606 -0.24 7.36 -6.72
N VAL A 607 0.79 6.56 -6.98
CA VAL A 607 1.52 5.79 -5.96
C VAL A 607 2.30 6.71 -5.01
N GLY A 608 2.91 7.77 -5.55
CA GLY A 608 3.80 8.68 -4.81
C GLY A 608 3.13 9.96 -4.31
N ALA A 609 1.94 10.29 -4.81
CA ALA A 609 1.26 11.55 -4.48
C ALA A 609 1.08 11.78 -2.97
N PHE A 610 0.79 10.72 -2.20
CA PHE A 610 0.59 10.85 -0.75
C PHE A 610 1.87 11.25 0.01
N THR A 611 3.06 10.92 -0.51
CA THR A 611 4.33 11.23 0.16
C THR A 611 4.94 12.56 -0.27
N MET A 612 4.30 13.27 -1.21
CA MET A 612 4.67 14.61 -1.69
C MET A 612 3.51 15.60 -1.48
N PRO A 613 3.08 15.83 -0.23
CA PRO A 613 1.86 16.58 0.06
C PRO A 613 1.90 18.06 -0.35
N CYS A 614 3.09 18.63 -0.59
CA CYS A 614 3.24 20.00 -1.09
C CYS A 614 3.01 20.13 -2.59
N ARG A 615 2.98 19.02 -3.35
CA ARG A 615 2.80 19.06 -4.80
C ARG A 615 1.33 19.10 -5.16
N ARG A 616 1.02 19.93 -6.15
CA ARG A 616 -0.30 19.99 -6.78
C ARG A 616 -0.28 19.21 -8.09
N PRO A 617 -1.18 18.23 -8.30
CA PRO A 617 -1.38 17.64 -9.62
C PRO A 617 -1.97 18.67 -10.60
N PRO A 618 -1.86 18.50 -11.93
CA PRO A 618 -2.43 19.47 -12.88
C PRO A 618 -3.94 19.53 -12.77
N SER A 619 -4.50 20.73 -12.97
CA SER A 619 -5.95 20.90 -13.07
C SER A 619 -6.51 20.09 -14.24
N VAL A 620 -7.63 19.39 -14.01
CA VAL A 620 -8.43 18.76 -15.07
C VAL A 620 -9.80 19.43 -15.03
N ALA A 621 -10.12 20.21 -16.06
CA ALA A 621 -11.37 20.98 -16.11
C ALA A 621 -11.84 21.15 -17.56
N ASP A 622 -13.16 21.15 -17.76
CA ASP A 622 -13.79 21.42 -19.05
C ASP A 622 -13.26 20.54 -20.21
N GLY A 623 -12.90 19.29 -19.90
CA GLY A 623 -12.36 18.33 -20.87
C GLY A 623 -10.89 18.55 -21.24
N THR A 624 -10.17 19.40 -20.52
CA THR A 624 -8.75 19.71 -20.74
C THR A 624 -7.91 19.42 -19.50
N VAL A 625 -6.61 19.19 -19.70
CA VAL A 625 -5.62 19.02 -18.64
C VAL A 625 -4.60 20.15 -18.70
N GLU A 626 -4.29 20.74 -17.55
CA GLU A 626 -3.27 21.77 -17.42
C GLU A 626 -1.89 21.22 -17.85
N PRO A 627 -1.21 21.87 -18.82
CA PRO A 627 0.12 21.44 -19.23
C PRO A 627 1.15 21.64 -18.11
N VAL A 628 2.04 20.67 -17.92
CA VAL A 628 3.07 20.68 -16.86
C VAL A 628 4.44 20.36 -17.43
N ARG A 629 5.51 20.87 -16.81
CA ARG A 629 6.88 20.68 -17.30
C ARG A 629 7.59 19.47 -16.70
N TYR A 630 7.07 18.96 -15.58
CA TYR A 630 7.71 17.88 -14.84
C TYR A 630 6.71 16.81 -14.43
N ARG A 631 7.21 15.58 -14.39
CA ARG A 631 6.54 14.41 -13.83
C ARG A 631 7.35 13.87 -12.66
N PHE A 632 6.67 13.63 -11.54
CA PHE A 632 7.22 12.95 -10.38
C PHE A 632 6.56 11.56 -10.33
N ALA A 633 7.37 10.55 -10.62
CA ALA A 633 6.96 9.16 -10.70
C ALA A 633 7.51 8.35 -9.52
N SER A 634 6.92 7.18 -9.28
CA SER A 634 7.56 6.21 -8.40
C SER A 634 8.84 5.67 -9.04
N GLY A 635 9.77 5.24 -8.19
CA GLY A 635 11.04 4.68 -8.62
C GLY A 635 10.91 3.44 -9.53
N PRO A 636 11.98 3.05 -10.23
CA PRO A 636 11.92 2.03 -11.29
C PRO A 636 11.28 0.70 -10.88
N ALA A 637 11.43 0.28 -9.63
CA ALA A 637 10.91 -1.00 -9.13
C ALA A 637 9.38 -1.14 -9.16
N ILE A 638 8.64 -0.02 -9.15
CA ILE A 638 7.16 -0.04 -9.14
C ILE A 638 6.53 1.01 -10.08
N ARG A 639 7.33 1.68 -10.90
CA ARG A 639 6.90 2.80 -11.75
C ARG A 639 5.75 2.44 -12.69
N ASP A 640 5.73 1.23 -13.20
CA ASP A 640 4.72 0.76 -14.17
C ASP A 640 3.31 0.75 -13.59
N ILE A 641 3.16 0.63 -12.27
CA ILE A 641 1.87 0.70 -11.57
C ILE A 641 1.22 2.08 -11.76
N GLY A 642 2.04 3.14 -11.91
CA GLY A 642 1.58 4.51 -12.20
C GLY A 642 0.97 4.70 -13.59
N SER A 643 1.13 3.73 -14.50
CA SER A 643 0.78 3.86 -15.93
C SER A 643 -0.67 4.21 -16.21
N VAL A 644 -1.61 3.80 -15.35
CA VAL A 644 -3.05 4.08 -15.51
C VAL A 644 -3.34 5.57 -15.68
N SER A 645 -2.53 6.45 -15.09
CA SER A 645 -2.72 7.90 -15.13
C SER A 645 -2.29 8.54 -16.45
N TYR A 646 -1.54 7.84 -17.31
CA TYR A 646 -0.93 8.44 -18.50
C TYR A 646 -0.98 7.60 -19.77
N ILE A 647 -1.66 6.45 -19.75
CA ILE A 647 -1.95 5.68 -20.96
C ILE A 647 -3.41 5.91 -21.41
N SER A 648 -3.60 6.13 -22.71
CA SER A 648 -4.90 6.48 -23.28
C SER A 648 -5.93 5.35 -23.14
N SER A 649 -5.50 4.09 -23.23
CA SER A 649 -6.37 2.92 -23.07
C SER A 649 -6.99 2.78 -21.68
N GLN A 650 -6.49 3.53 -20.69
CA GLN A 650 -7.04 3.57 -19.33
C GLN A 650 -7.83 4.85 -19.05
N GLY A 651 -7.91 5.77 -20.01
CA GLY A 651 -8.53 7.08 -19.85
C GLY A 651 -7.80 7.98 -18.84
N GLY A 652 -6.50 7.77 -18.63
CA GLY A 652 -5.70 8.55 -17.68
C GLY A 652 -5.58 10.02 -18.09
N PRO A 653 -5.66 10.97 -17.15
CA PRO A 653 -5.75 12.40 -17.43
C PRO A 653 -4.48 12.95 -18.10
N TYR A 654 -3.33 12.31 -17.90
CA TYR A 654 -2.04 12.77 -18.39
C TYR A 654 -1.69 12.19 -19.77
N ALA A 655 -2.52 11.30 -20.33
CA ALA A 655 -2.24 10.67 -21.62
C ALA A 655 -2.01 11.68 -22.75
N PRO A 656 -2.79 12.77 -22.89
CA PRO A 656 -2.52 13.78 -23.90
C PRO A 656 -1.15 14.46 -23.71
N LEU A 657 -0.75 14.72 -22.47
CA LEU A 657 0.54 15.35 -22.17
C LEU A 657 1.70 14.42 -22.56
N MET A 658 1.58 13.14 -22.25
CA MET A 658 2.61 12.14 -22.57
C MET A 658 2.68 11.80 -24.07
N GLN A 659 1.60 11.99 -24.82
CA GLN A 659 1.61 11.84 -26.29
C GLN A 659 2.30 13.02 -26.99
N LEU A 660 2.25 14.21 -26.39
CA LEU A 660 2.83 15.43 -26.95
C LEU A 660 4.28 15.65 -26.51
N ALA A 661 4.63 15.29 -25.27
CA ALA A 661 5.95 15.56 -24.71
C ALA A 661 6.93 14.40 -24.92
N THR A 662 8.20 14.74 -25.14
CA THR A 662 9.31 13.79 -24.96
C THR A 662 9.72 13.80 -23.50
N GLN A 663 9.68 12.65 -22.85
CA GLN A 663 10.08 12.49 -21.46
C GLN A 663 11.61 12.33 -21.36
N LYS A 664 12.26 13.22 -20.62
CA LYS A 664 13.70 13.13 -20.31
C LYS A 664 13.93 12.88 -18.82
N PRO A 665 14.69 11.85 -18.41
CA PRO A 665 14.97 11.60 -17.00
C PRO A 665 15.80 12.75 -16.42
N VAL A 666 15.48 13.12 -15.18
CA VAL A 666 16.31 13.96 -14.32
C VAL A 666 16.75 13.05 -13.18
N PRO A 667 18.04 12.66 -13.10
CA PRO A 667 18.51 11.75 -12.06
C PRO A 667 18.16 12.26 -10.65
N THR A 668 17.73 11.33 -9.81
CA THR A 668 17.32 11.62 -8.44
C THR A 668 18.10 10.81 -7.42
N TYR A 669 18.34 11.41 -6.27
CA TYR A 669 19.10 10.83 -5.18
C TYR A 669 18.40 11.15 -3.85
N LEU A 670 18.41 10.19 -2.93
CA LEU A 670 17.88 10.41 -1.60
C LEU A 670 19.03 10.78 -0.66
N ARG A 671 18.96 11.97 -0.04
CA ARG A 671 19.95 12.42 0.95
C ARG A 671 20.03 11.41 2.09
N GLY A 672 21.25 10.97 2.43
CA GLY A 672 21.50 9.96 3.47
C GLY A 672 21.24 8.51 3.05
N ASP A 673 20.76 8.25 1.83
CA ASP A 673 20.58 6.92 1.23
C ASP A 673 20.75 7.01 -0.29
N LYS A 674 21.99 7.37 -0.67
CA LYS A 674 22.38 7.74 -2.02
C LYS A 674 22.22 6.64 -3.08
N LEU A 675 22.10 5.38 -2.65
CA LEU A 675 21.94 4.22 -3.54
C LEU A 675 20.48 3.94 -3.92
N SER A 676 19.53 4.47 -3.16
CA SER A 676 18.10 4.23 -3.39
C SER A 676 17.50 5.29 -4.31
N GLU A 677 16.61 4.85 -5.22
CA GLU A 677 15.80 5.71 -6.09
C GLU A 677 14.30 5.48 -5.83
N PRO A 678 13.74 6.01 -4.73
CA PRO A 678 12.32 5.84 -4.41
C PRO A 678 11.39 6.61 -5.35
N ILE A 679 11.85 7.75 -5.87
CA ILE A 679 11.10 8.71 -6.71
C ILE A 679 11.94 8.99 -7.96
N SER A 680 11.36 8.86 -9.14
CA SER A 680 11.98 9.30 -10.40
C SER A 680 11.38 10.63 -10.83
N VAL A 681 12.21 11.56 -11.32
CA VAL A 681 11.75 12.84 -11.88
C VAL A 681 12.03 12.87 -13.36
N PHE A 682 11.11 13.44 -14.13
CA PHE A 682 11.27 13.62 -15.56
C PHE A 682 10.87 15.02 -16.00
N ARG A 683 11.63 15.57 -16.94
CA ARG A 683 11.27 16.78 -17.68
C ARG A 683 10.45 16.39 -18.91
N LEU A 684 9.40 17.16 -19.17
CA LEU A 684 8.53 17.00 -20.33
C LEU A 684 8.90 18.07 -21.37
N ASP A 685 9.58 17.64 -22.43
CA ASP A 685 9.98 18.52 -23.53
C ASP A 685 8.90 18.48 -24.62
N TYR A 686 8.11 19.54 -24.73
CA TYR A 686 7.10 19.70 -25.77
C TYR A 686 7.71 20.19 -27.09
N PRO A 687 7.21 19.74 -28.26
CA PRO A 687 7.72 20.15 -29.56
C PRO A 687 7.48 21.63 -29.86
N ALA A 688 6.48 22.24 -29.21
CA ALA A 688 6.21 23.67 -29.27
C ALA A 688 6.27 24.28 -27.85
N PRO A 689 6.83 25.48 -27.69
CA PRO A 689 6.85 26.15 -26.40
C PRO A 689 5.42 26.45 -25.94
N MET A 690 5.11 26.09 -24.69
CA MET A 690 3.84 26.39 -24.05
C MET A 690 3.77 27.89 -23.73
N ARG A 691 3.37 28.73 -24.69
CA ARG A 691 3.13 30.16 -24.48
C ARG A 691 1.64 30.47 -24.63
N ASP A 692 1.13 31.31 -23.74
CA ASP A 692 -0.16 32.02 -23.84
C ASP A 692 -1.44 31.17 -23.94
N LEU A 693 -1.44 29.93 -23.40
CA LEU A 693 -2.69 29.19 -23.21
C LEU A 693 -3.47 29.80 -22.03
N ARG A 694 -4.38 30.74 -22.33
CA ARG A 694 -5.39 31.22 -21.37
C ARG A 694 -6.68 30.43 -21.55
N MET A 695 -7.04 29.64 -20.54
CA MET A 695 -8.39 29.10 -20.42
C MET A 695 -9.32 30.21 -19.93
N THR A 696 -10.16 30.75 -20.80
CA THR A 696 -11.24 31.66 -20.40
C THR A 696 -12.53 30.89 -20.19
N ARG A 697 -13.03 30.90 -18.95
CA ARG A 697 -14.31 30.31 -18.57
C ARG A 697 -15.44 31.10 -19.23
N VAL A 698 -16.10 30.54 -20.24
CA VAL A 698 -17.34 31.10 -20.79
C VAL A 698 -18.49 30.40 -20.09
N HIS A 699 -19.03 31.00 -19.04
CA HIS A 699 -20.32 30.57 -18.50
C HIS A 699 -21.37 30.79 -19.59
N ARG A 700 -21.97 29.71 -20.10
CA ARG A 700 -23.21 29.76 -20.88
C ARG A 700 -24.39 29.43 -19.98
#